data_AF-A0A6N3HD66-F1
#
_entry.id   AF-A0A6N3HD66-F1
#
_cell.length_a   1.000
_cell.length_b   1.000
_cell.length_c   1.000
_cell.angle_alpha   90.00
_cell.angle_beta   90.00
_cell.angle_gamma   90.00
#
_symmetry.space_group_name_H-M   'P 1'
#
loop_
_entity.id
_entity.type
_entity.pdbx_description
1 polymer ?
#
loop_
_entity_poly.entity_id
_entity_poly.type
_entity_poly.pdbx_seq_one_letter_code
_entity_poly.pdbx_strand_id
1 'polypeptide(L)'
;MKEKSEFEKRTAEKQVSLLTEALTSAVDAKGHWLNASGKLYPKLYPKGFSVSPFNALVLALDSDAKGCKSNLFTQFSEAKARGESVREHEKGVPFLYYNWNKYVNRNNPDDVITKEAYAELSEQDKQQYKGVKNREIRVLFNIDQTLLPMANETAYTTALKKDGTVEDRGYGDKEDKQLHGCVNGFLQKMKDNLVNVRQDGTGVAHYDTEKDVIYLPRQRDFEHYNDYVQEMMRQLVSATGHQQRLAREGMVMKNGKAPSEDAVKKERLITEIASGVKMLELGLPARLSKDSLSMVDYWTRELKEDPCLIDAIESEVNGALKVLKKAELGEKVEYATDQHQRETAQIQVQLPNHYFVADEIKQHPNEEQRTVVIVRDDASKTADVVLPQGASLEVNNEIKGMNKQRFTNALQKEGYDNVRFYNPDGALGFRPDDSYFADKKITVSRLRNWSIEDLSSLDASEAVTHSRDIGFDNVQLVKDDKERWALYIKPEGKEGFAVYPDKGDLNHFFTTLKQSMDNIERVREELAQKYYAMAEAKPDLKVDIFGGNEQEVDLNRIQRVAVFRAKSGECLCAATIDGKKLQPRSVSPSQWQRLWVAPDRDSYKQNLAASLFADVLQKDNNVEQSTQEKQEEATEVKQAETAIVDKHDEQKEVVLKEDKSSEQREEKKQEEKKEEKKDEKAVKAAVSPLVQQYLDLKKKHPDAILLFRCGDFYETYKDDAVKASKILGITLTKSNGRKDDEGKPLAMAGFPYHALDTYLPKLIRAGERVAICDQLEMPKQTTSSKRGITEMVSPGKETGKQMAQESQETEQHTSLRR
;
A
#
# COMPACT_ATOMS: atom_id res chain seq x y z
N MET A 1 13.90 3.46 7.80
CA MET A 1 14.75 3.37 6.59
C MET A 1 16.09 2.76 6.99
N LYS A 2 16.93 2.32 6.05
CA LYS A 2 18.36 2.10 6.38
C LYS A 2 19.03 3.46 6.60
N GLU A 3 20.07 3.53 7.41
CA GLU A 3 20.81 4.77 7.58
C GLU A 3 21.57 5.12 6.29
N LYS A 4 21.56 6.41 5.91
CA LYS A 4 22.35 6.94 4.80
C LYS A 4 23.84 6.80 5.11
N SER A 5 24.62 6.32 4.14
CA SER A 5 26.08 6.41 4.18
C SER A 5 26.55 7.88 4.26
N GLU A 6 27.77 8.15 4.72
CA GLU A 6 28.36 9.51 4.68
C GLU A 6 28.27 10.15 3.29
N PHE A 7 28.48 9.34 2.24
CA PHE A 7 28.45 9.82 0.86
C PHE A 7 27.04 10.21 0.39
N GLU A 8 26.01 9.49 0.85
CA GLU A 8 24.61 9.90 0.67
C GLU A 8 24.23 11.13 1.49
N LYS A 9 24.74 11.27 2.73
CA LYS A 9 24.55 12.47 3.56
C LYS A 9 25.13 13.72 2.88
N ARG A 10 26.41 13.69 2.50
CA ARG A 10 27.09 14.78 1.75
C ARG A 10 26.45 15.07 0.38
N THR A 11 25.85 14.06 -0.25
CA THR A 11 25.11 14.24 -1.51
C THR A 11 23.79 14.98 -1.29
N ALA A 12 23.01 14.59 -0.27
CA ALA A 12 21.80 15.30 0.13
C ALA A 12 22.12 16.76 0.51
N GLU A 13 23.18 16.98 1.29
CA GLU A 13 23.66 18.32 1.67
C GLU A 13 23.98 19.20 0.45
N LYS A 14 24.71 18.69 -0.56
CA LYS A 14 25.01 19.44 -1.79
C LYS A 14 23.76 19.68 -2.66
N GLN A 15 22.81 18.76 -2.68
CA GLN A 15 21.53 18.95 -3.39
C GLN A 15 20.66 20.02 -2.73
N VAL A 16 20.56 20.01 -1.39
CA VAL A 16 19.90 21.04 -0.58
C VAL A 16 20.60 22.40 -0.74
N SER A 17 21.93 22.43 -0.73
CA SER A 17 22.71 23.65 -0.94
C SER A 17 22.34 24.31 -2.28
N LEU A 18 22.44 23.56 -3.38
CA LEU A 18 22.13 24.05 -4.73
C LEU A 18 20.69 24.56 -4.86
N LEU A 19 19.72 23.80 -4.33
CA LEU A 19 18.31 24.16 -4.41
C LEU A 19 17.98 25.41 -3.58
N THR A 20 18.50 25.50 -2.34
CA THR A 20 18.22 26.64 -1.47
C THR A 20 18.94 27.92 -1.88
N GLU A 21 20.16 27.83 -2.40
CA GLU A 21 20.92 28.94 -3.00
C GLU A 21 20.15 29.56 -4.18
N ALA A 22 19.66 28.73 -5.09
CA ALA A 22 18.88 29.17 -6.25
C ALA A 22 17.50 29.72 -5.88
N LEU A 23 16.77 29.09 -4.95
CA LEU A 23 15.48 29.61 -4.47
C LEU A 23 15.64 30.95 -3.73
N THR A 24 16.73 31.15 -2.98
CA THR A 24 17.02 32.42 -2.31
C THR A 24 17.34 33.52 -3.34
N SER A 25 18.22 33.21 -4.30
CA SER A 25 18.63 34.13 -5.37
C SER A 25 17.45 34.58 -6.26
N ALA A 26 16.38 33.78 -6.32
CA ALA A 26 15.16 34.11 -7.06
C ALA A 26 14.49 35.41 -6.59
N VAL A 27 14.63 35.77 -5.31
CA VAL A 27 14.02 36.98 -4.74
C VAL A 27 14.57 38.24 -5.44
N ASP A 28 15.88 38.33 -5.62
CA ASP A 28 16.54 39.43 -6.31
C ASP A 28 16.42 39.31 -7.85
N ALA A 29 16.46 38.08 -8.38
CA ALA A 29 16.42 37.79 -9.81
C ALA A 29 15.02 37.90 -10.46
N LYS A 30 14.13 38.78 -9.96
CA LYS A 30 12.73 38.96 -10.44
C LYS A 30 11.89 37.66 -10.44
N GLY A 31 12.24 36.71 -9.58
CA GLY A 31 11.65 35.38 -9.47
C GLY A 31 12.35 34.28 -10.26
N HIS A 32 13.36 34.58 -11.09
CA HIS A 32 14.06 33.56 -11.87
C HIS A 32 15.00 32.73 -10.99
N TRP A 33 14.83 31.41 -11.01
CA TRP A 33 15.53 30.49 -10.10
C TRP A 33 16.25 29.34 -10.79
N LEU A 34 15.99 29.10 -12.09
CA LEU A 34 16.59 28.01 -12.86
C LEU A 34 16.68 28.39 -14.35
N ASN A 35 17.80 28.04 -14.97
CA ASN A 35 18.05 28.12 -16.42
C ASN A 35 17.89 29.52 -17.03
N ALA A 36 18.33 30.58 -16.33
CA ALA A 36 18.19 31.97 -16.77
C ALA A 36 18.80 32.25 -18.17
N SER A 37 19.85 31.51 -18.58
CA SER A 37 20.49 31.60 -19.89
C SER A 37 19.92 30.66 -20.96
N GLY A 38 18.81 29.98 -20.67
CA GLY A 38 18.06 29.10 -21.59
C GLY A 38 18.92 28.03 -22.27
N LYS A 39 19.71 27.32 -21.47
CA LYS A 39 20.44 26.12 -21.91
C LYS A 39 19.45 24.97 -22.15
N LEU A 40 19.80 24.04 -23.04
CA LEU A 40 18.97 22.85 -23.26
C LEU A 40 19.03 21.88 -22.08
N TYR A 41 18.08 20.94 -22.01
CA TYR A 41 17.98 19.94 -20.95
C TYR A 41 19.27 19.10 -20.76
N PRO A 42 19.69 18.79 -19.52
CA PRO A 42 20.96 18.12 -19.24
C PRO A 42 21.14 16.71 -19.85
N LYS A 43 22.35 16.48 -20.39
CA LYS A 43 22.72 15.26 -21.12
C LYS A 43 24.15 14.80 -20.81
N LEU A 44 24.40 13.49 -20.98
CA LEU A 44 25.75 12.92 -20.90
C LEU A 44 26.52 13.10 -22.23
N TYR A 45 27.64 13.82 -22.19
CA TYR A 45 28.53 14.06 -23.32
C TYR A 45 29.51 12.88 -23.54
N PRO A 46 29.81 12.49 -24.79
CA PRO A 46 29.30 13.05 -26.05
C PRO A 46 28.02 12.39 -26.57
N LYS A 47 27.56 11.28 -25.97
CA LYS A 47 26.53 10.40 -26.55
C LYS A 47 25.09 10.95 -26.47
N GLY A 48 24.83 12.00 -25.68
CA GLY A 48 23.57 12.74 -25.66
C GLY A 48 22.45 12.12 -24.83
N PHE A 49 22.71 11.10 -24.01
CA PHE A 49 21.68 10.47 -23.17
C PHE A 49 21.11 11.47 -22.15
N SER A 50 19.78 11.63 -22.15
CA SER A 50 19.04 12.47 -21.21
C SER A 50 19.00 11.87 -19.81
N VAL A 51 19.15 12.69 -18.78
CA VAL A 51 19.05 12.27 -17.37
C VAL A 51 17.60 12.27 -16.85
N SER A 52 17.35 11.63 -15.70
CA SER A 52 16.06 11.70 -15.01
C SER A 52 15.75 13.12 -14.51
N PRO A 53 14.47 13.51 -14.38
CA PRO A 53 14.09 14.90 -14.04
C PRO A 53 14.76 15.49 -12.80
N PHE A 54 14.85 14.76 -11.69
CA PHE A 54 15.53 15.28 -10.49
C PHE A 54 17.05 15.38 -10.66
N ASN A 55 17.68 14.52 -11.47
CA ASN A 55 19.08 14.71 -11.84
C ASN A 55 19.24 15.93 -12.76
N ALA A 56 18.31 16.18 -13.69
CA ALA A 56 18.35 17.38 -14.54
C ALA A 56 18.30 18.67 -13.71
N LEU A 57 17.43 18.73 -12.70
CA LEU A 57 17.41 19.82 -11.73
C LEU A 57 18.79 20.05 -11.09
N VAL A 58 19.35 19.02 -10.44
CA VAL A 58 20.63 19.14 -9.70
C VAL A 58 21.80 19.50 -10.62
N LEU A 59 21.85 18.94 -11.83
CA LEU A 59 22.86 19.26 -12.83
C LEU A 59 22.71 20.70 -13.37
N ALA A 60 21.50 21.14 -13.68
CA ALA A 60 21.25 22.49 -14.19
C ALA A 60 21.55 23.57 -13.12
N LEU A 61 21.11 23.37 -11.87
CA LEU A 61 21.41 24.26 -10.74
C LEU A 61 22.93 24.42 -10.52
N ASP A 62 23.68 23.32 -10.57
CA ASP A 62 25.14 23.37 -10.43
C ASP A 62 25.83 24.05 -11.62
N SER A 63 25.29 23.90 -12.84
CA SER A 63 25.77 24.61 -14.03
C SER A 63 25.45 26.11 -14.02
N ASP A 64 24.31 26.51 -13.44
CA ASP A 64 23.89 27.91 -13.31
C ASP A 64 24.76 28.60 -12.26
N ALA A 65 24.94 28.00 -11.09
CA ALA A 65 25.79 28.51 -10.01
C ALA A 65 27.28 28.65 -10.42
N LYS A 66 27.73 27.87 -11.42
CA LYS A 66 29.09 27.94 -12.00
C LYS A 66 29.22 28.84 -13.22
N GLY A 67 28.12 29.41 -13.74
CA GLY A 67 28.12 30.17 -14.99
C GLY A 67 28.47 29.35 -16.24
N CYS A 68 28.24 28.03 -16.21
CA CYS A 68 28.48 27.15 -17.35
C CYS A 68 27.53 27.48 -18.52
N LYS A 69 28.06 27.43 -19.74
CA LYS A 69 27.41 27.73 -21.02
C LYS A 69 26.51 26.61 -21.54
N SER A 70 26.69 25.37 -21.07
CA SER A 70 25.87 24.24 -21.50
C SER A 70 25.50 23.33 -20.34
N ASN A 71 24.51 22.46 -20.56
CA ASN A 71 24.14 21.41 -19.61
C ASN A 71 24.71 20.03 -20.02
N LEU A 72 25.93 20.02 -20.57
CA LEU A 72 26.62 18.81 -21.01
C LEU A 72 27.59 18.30 -19.94
N PHE A 73 27.46 17.04 -19.54
CA PHE A 73 28.19 16.45 -18.40
C PHE A 73 28.91 15.15 -18.78
N THR A 74 30.06 14.89 -18.15
CA THR A 74 30.90 13.70 -18.39
C THR A 74 31.44 13.14 -17.07
N GLN A 75 31.72 11.84 -16.99
CA GLN A 75 32.48 11.28 -15.87
C GLN A 75 33.97 11.63 -16.01
N PHE A 76 34.70 11.75 -14.89
CA PHE A 76 36.15 12.03 -14.87
C PHE A 76 36.95 11.01 -15.70
N SER A 77 36.62 9.73 -15.58
CA SER A 77 37.25 8.62 -16.31
C SER A 77 37.05 8.74 -17.83
N GLU A 78 35.81 9.03 -18.26
CA GLU A 78 35.46 9.23 -19.68
C GLU A 78 36.15 10.46 -20.25
N ALA A 79 36.22 11.56 -19.49
CA ALA A 79 36.87 12.79 -19.88
C ALA A 79 38.38 12.59 -20.06
N LYS A 80 39.04 11.98 -19.05
CA LYS A 80 40.46 11.61 -19.11
C LYS A 80 40.77 10.65 -20.28
N ALA A 81 39.88 9.70 -20.59
CA ALA A 81 40.05 8.77 -21.70
C ALA A 81 39.99 9.44 -23.09
N ARG A 82 39.41 10.64 -23.21
CA ARG A 82 39.42 11.45 -24.44
C ARG A 82 40.56 12.46 -24.52
N GLY A 83 41.43 12.53 -23.50
CA GLY A 83 42.42 13.62 -23.33
C GLY A 83 41.82 14.93 -22.77
N GLU A 84 40.50 14.98 -22.61
CA GLU A 84 39.72 16.12 -22.12
C GLU A 84 39.63 16.08 -20.57
N SER A 85 40.74 15.92 -19.86
CA SER A 85 40.71 15.77 -18.39
C SER A 85 39.97 16.93 -17.69
N VAL A 86 39.34 16.65 -16.55
CA VAL A 86 38.84 17.69 -15.64
C VAL A 86 40.01 18.58 -15.21
N ARG A 87 39.80 19.91 -15.12
CA ARG A 87 40.82 20.88 -14.69
C ARG A 87 41.11 20.77 -13.19
N GLU A 88 42.23 21.33 -12.76
CA GLU A 88 42.61 21.29 -11.34
C GLU A 88 41.62 22.09 -10.46
N HIS A 89 41.45 21.66 -9.21
CA HIS A 89 40.53 22.18 -8.19
C HIS A 89 39.02 22.16 -8.53
N GLU A 90 38.61 21.76 -9.73
CA GLU A 90 37.21 21.63 -10.13
C GLU A 90 36.45 20.62 -9.26
N LYS A 91 35.26 21.02 -8.79
CA LYS A 91 34.35 20.17 -8.01
C LYS A 91 33.21 19.68 -8.89
N GLY A 92 33.02 18.36 -8.96
CA GLY A 92 31.90 17.76 -9.66
C GLY A 92 30.59 17.83 -8.86
N VAL A 93 29.51 17.42 -9.51
CA VAL A 93 28.13 17.42 -9.00
C VAL A 93 27.63 15.98 -8.81
N PRO A 94 26.92 15.67 -7.72
CA PRO A 94 26.40 14.32 -7.49
C PRO A 94 25.26 13.98 -8.47
N PHE A 95 25.30 12.74 -8.96
CA PHE A 95 24.36 12.18 -9.93
C PHE A 95 23.83 10.84 -9.43
N LEU A 96 22.50 10.73 -9.33
CA LEU A 96 21.79 9.56 -8.82
C LEU A 96 21.58 8.55 -9.96
N TYR A 97 22.49 7.60 -10.10
CA TYR A 97 22.42 6.54 -11.10
C TYR A 97 21.63 5.34 -10.56
N TYR A 98 20.59 4.92 -11.29
CA TYR A 98 19.74 3.80 -10.88
C TYR A 98 20.04 2.56 -11.72
N ASN A 99 20.61 1.55 -11.09
CA ASN A 99 20.90 0.26 -11.72
C ASN A 99 19.79 -0.77 -11.42
N TRP A 100 19.66 -1.77 -12.29
CA TRP A 100 18.72 -2.90 -12.14
C TRP A 100 19.51 -4.22 -12.19
N ASN A 101 20.61 -4.27 -11.44
CA ASN A 101 21.63 -5.33 -11.56
C ASN A 101 21.35 -6.54 -10.64
N LYS A 102 20.22 -6.53 -9.92
CA LYS A 102 19.78 -7.59 -9.00
C LYS A 102 18.29 -7.83 -9.15
N TYR A 103 17.86 -9.08 -9.05
CA TYR A 103 16.46 -9.50 -9.09
C TYR A 103 16.22 -10.44 -7.91
N VAL A 104 15.18 -10.18 -7.12
CA VAL A 104 14.83 -10.96 -5.92
C VAL A 104 13.57 -11.76 -6.21
N ASN A 105 13.52 -13.02 -5.78
CA ASN A 105 12.33 -13.85 -5.92
C ASN A 105 11.17 -13.31 -5.06
N ARG A 106 9.97 -13.24 -5.63
CA ARG A 106 8.76 -12.70 -4.97
C ARG A 106 8.33 -13.55 -3.78
N ASN A 107 8.64 -14.85 -3.82
CA ASN A 107 8.24 -15.83 -2.82
C ASN A 107 9.39 -16.16 -1.84
N ASN A 108 10.64 -15.90 -2.22
CA ASN A 108 11.82 -16.12 -1.38
C ASN A 108 12.73 -14.87 -1.37
N PRO A 109 12.69 -14.02 -0.33
CA PRO A 109 13.49 -12.79 -0.27
C PRO A 109 15.02 -12.98 -0.27
N ASP A 110 15.51 -14.18 0.07
CA ASP A 110 16.94 -14.49 0.15
C ASP A 110 17.48 -15.09 -1.17
N ASP A 111 16.59 -15.43 -2.12
CA ASP A 111 16.92 -15.84 -3.49
C ASP A 111 17.09 -14.60 -4.39
N VAL A 112 18.35 -14.30 -4.73
CA VAL A 112 18.76 -13.06 -5.42
C VAL A 112 19.72 -13.33 -6.56
N ILE A 113 19.26 -13.15 -7.80
CA ILE A 113 20.03 -13.37 -9.03
C ILE A 113 20.49 -12.05 -9.67
N THR A 114 21.48 -12.13 -10.57
CA THR A 114 21.96 -10.97 -11.34
C THR A 114 21.02 -10.64 -12.50
N LYS A 115 21.27 -9.52 -13.19
CA LYS A 115 20.52 -9.15 -14.40
C LYS A 115 20.77 -10.14 -15.54
N GLU A 116 21.98 -10.68 -15.61
CA GLU A 116 22.44 -11.61 -16.64
C GLU A 116 21.71 -12.94 -16.47
N ALA A 117 21.74 -13.51 -15.25
CA ALA A 117 20.96 -14.72 -14.91
C ALA A 117 19.44 -14.52 -15.10
N TYR A 118 18.89 -13.35 -14.74
CA TYR A 118 17.48 -13.04 -14.99
C TYR A 118 17.13 -12.97 -16.49
N ALA A 119 18.06 -12.58 -17.37
CA ALA A 119 17.82 -12.56 -18.81
C ALA A 119 17.71 -13.99 -19.40
N GLU A 120 18.48 -14.93 -18.85
CA GLU A 120 18.56 -16.34 -19.24
C GLU A 120 17.36 -17.20 -18.76
N LEU A 121 16.58 -16.71 -17.77
CA LEU A 121 15.36 -17.37 -17.29
C LEU A 121 14.25 -17.49 -18.36
N SER A 122 13.34 -18.45 -18.16
CA SER A 122 12.10 -18.53 -18.95
C SER A 122 11.14 -17.36 -18.65
N GLU A 123 10.19 -17.09 -19.54
CA GLU A 123 9.15 -16.07 -19.30
C GLU A 123 8.14 -16.44 -18.20
N GLN A 124 8.11 -17.71 -17.75
CA GLN A 124 7.38 -18.11 -16.55
C GLN A 124 8.22 -17.81 -15.30
N ASP A 125 9.51 -18.15 -15.30
CA ASP A 125 10.39 -17.91 -14.15
C ASP A 125 10.67 -16.42 -13.92
N LYS A 126 10.77 -15.62 -14.98
CA LYS A 126 10.84 -14.15 -14.89
C LYS A 126 9.66 -13.54 -14.12
N GLN A 127 8.48 -14.19 -14.14
CA GLN A 127 7.32 -13.76 -13.32
C GLN A 127 7.46 -14.12 -11.84
N GLN A 128 8.35 -15.04 -11.47
CA GLN A 128 8.66 -15.33 -10.06
C GLN A 128 9.57 -14.26 -9.45
N TYR A 129 10.38 -13.55 -10.24
CA TYR A 129 11.33 -12.55 -9.74
C TYR A 129 10.84 -11.10 -9.88
N LYS A 130 11.55 -10.19 -9.21
CA LYS A 130 11.32 -8.74 -9.20
C LYS A 130 12.66 -7.99 -9.19
N GLY A 131 12.87 -7.14 -10.19
CA GLY A 131 14.06 -6.28 -10.25
C GLY A 131 14.19 -5.35 -9.04
N VAL A 132 15.37 -5.30 -8.46
CA VAL A 132 15.75 -4.36 -7.38
C VAL A 132 16.49 -3.18 -7.99
N LYS A 133 15.86 -2.01 -7.87
CA LYS A 133 16.40 -0.71 -8.28
C LYS A 133 17.42 -0.23 -7.25
N ASN A 134 18.72 -0.46 -7.49
CA ASN A 134 19.77 0.04 -6.61
C ASN A 134 20.10 1.50 -6.96
N ARG A 135 20.31 2.37 -5.96
CA ARG A 135 20.79 3.75 -6.14
C ARG A 135 22.30 3.78 -5.95
N GLU A 136 23.04 4.04 -7.03
CA GLU A 136 24.44 4.45 -6.99
C GLU A 136 24.53 5.98 -7.04
N ILE A 137 25.47 6.56 -6.30
CA ILE A 137 25.84 7.96 -6.48
C ILE A 137 27.14 8.02 -7.27
N ARG A 138 27.13 8.79 -8.35
CA ARG A 138 28.31 9.09 -9.17
C ARG A 138 28.59 10.59 -9.12
N VAL A 139 29.80 10.99 -9.53
CA VAL A 139 30.18 12.40 -9.65
C VAL A 139 30.38 12.72 -11.13
N LEU A 140 29.67 13.74 -11.61
CA LEU A 140 29.80 14.25 -12.98
C LEU A 140 30.44 15.64 -12.97
N PHE A 141 31.04 16.01 -14.09
CA PHE A 141 31.63 17.32 -14.32
C PHE A 141 31.02 17.92 -15.58
N ASN A 142 30.71 19.21 -15.57
CA ASN A 142 30.29 19.91 -16.78
C ASN A 142 31.46 19.96 -17.78
N ILE A 143 31.21 19.94 -19.09
CA ILE A 143 32.28 20.04 -20.09
C ILE A 143 33.11 21.33 -19.93
N ASP A 144 32.52 22.41 -19.42
CA ASP A 144 33.21 23.68 -19.15
C ASP A 144 34.25 23.57 -18.03
N GLN A 145 34.15 22.54 -17.18
CA GLN A 145 35.12 22.21 -16.11
C GLN A 145 36.25 21.29 -16.61
N THR A 146 36.28 20.96 -17.89
CA THR A 146 37.29 20.09 -18.49
C THR A 146 38.29 20.88 -19.34
N LEU A 147 39.30 20.17 -19.85
CA LEU A 147 40.20 20.67 -20.87
C LEU A 147 39.58 20.68 -22.28
N LEU A 148 38.36 20.17 -22.51
CA LEU A 148 37.70 20.19 -23.82
C LEU A 148 37.75 21.56 -24.53
N PRO A 149 37.47 22.71 -23.86
CA PRO A 149 37.54 24.03 -24.51
C PRO A 149 38.93 24.42 -25.03
N MET A 150 39.99 23.79 -24.51
CA MET A 150 41.40 24.05 -24.86
C MET A 150 42.00 22.96 -25.75
N ALA A 151 41.59 21.71 -25.55
CA ALA A 151 42.11 20.53 -26.25
C ALA A 151 41.39 20.27 -27.58
N ASN A 152 40.12 20.67 -27.71
CA ASN A 152 39.35 20.54 -28.95
C ASN A 152 38.26 21.62 -29.03
N GLU A 153 38.68 22.87 -29.24
CA GLU A 153 37.82 24.05 -29.40
C GLU A 153 36.74 23.84 -30.49
N THR A 154 37.06 23.13 -31.58
CA THR A 154 36.10 22.80 -32.65
C THR A 154 34.95 21.92 -32.15
N ALA A 155 35.23 20.88 -31.37
CA ALA A 155 34.19 20.05 -30.75
C ALA A 155 33.41 20.84 -29.68
N TYR A 156 34.11 21.65 -28.88
CA TYR A 156 33.48 22.50 -27.86
C TYR A 156 32.49 23.49 -28.45
N THR A 157 32.91 24.30 -29.43
CA THR A 157 32.05 25.28 -30.11
C THR A 157 30.92 24.63 -30.91
N THR A 158 31.13 23.43 -31.45
CA THR A 158 30.06 22.62 -32.08
C THR A 158 29.03 22.15 -31.05
N ALA A 159 29.48 21.78 -29.84
CA ALA A 159 28.59 21.39 -28.75
C ALA A 159 27.77 22.59 -28.23
N LEU A 160 28.38 23.76 -28.06
CA LEU A 160 27.68 24.99 -27.64
C LEU A 160 26.61 25.43 -28.65
N LYS A 161 26.92 25.41 -29.95
CA LYS A 161 25.96 25.73 -31.03
C LYS A 161 24.73 24.82 -31.08
N LYS A 162 24.76 23.69 -30.39
CA LYS A 162 23.70 22.67 -30.37
C LYS A 162 22.96 22.60 -29.04
N ASP A 163 23.71 22.59 -27.93
CA ASP A 163 23.23 22.26 -26.58
C ASP A 163 23.59 23.36 -25.52
N GLY A 164 24.15 24.50 -25.96
CA GLY A 164 24.51 25.65 -25.13
C GLY A 164 23.38 26.63 -24.84
N THR A 165 23.73 27.87 -24.49
CA THR A 165 22.79 28.95 -24.16
C THR A 165 21.91 29.37 -25.36
N VAL A 166 20.92 30.22 -25.11
CA VAL A 166 20.13 30.89 -26.17
C VAL A 166 21.03 31.65 -27.15
N GLU A 167 22.08 32.30 -26.63
CA GLU A 167 23.06 33.07 -27.40
C GLU A 167 23.98 32.15 -28.24
N ASP A 168 24.58 31.13 -27.62
CA ASP A 168 25.48 30.19 -28.33
C ASP A 168 24.74 29.45 -29.48
N ARG A 169 23.43 29.20 -29.32
CA ARG A 169 22.58 28.50 -30.30
C ARG A 169 21.99 29.42 -31.39
N GLY A 170 22.11 30.75 -31.26
CA GLY A 170 21.58 31.70 -32.25
C GLY A 170 20.05 31.69 -32.40
N TYR A 171 19.34 31.58 -31.27
CA TYR A 171 17.88 31.44 -31.21
C TYR A 171 17.11 32.63 -31.80
N GLY A 172 15.99 32.37 -32.51
CA GLY A 172 15.06 33.43 -32.90
C GLY A 172 13.73 32.93 -33.47
N ASP A 173 13.19 33.69 -34.42
CA ASP A 173 11.87 33.56 -35.06
C ASP A 173 11.43 32.15 -35.50
N LYS A 174 12.36 31.24 -35.77
CA LYS A 174 12.05 29.86 -36.21
C LYS A 174 11.90 28.94 -35.00
N GLU A 175 12.77 29.11 -34.03
CA GLU A 175 12.84 28.35 -32.80
C GLU A 175 11.65 28.69 -31.88
N ASP A 176 11.24 29.96 -31.83
CA ASP A 176 9.97 30.40 -31.20
C ASP A 176 8.76 29.71 -31.82
N LYS A 177 8.67 29.67 -33.17
CA LYS A 177 7.55 29.03 -33.88
C LYS A 177 7.52 27.51 -33.64
N GLN A 178 8.68 26.87 -33.53
CA GLN A 178 8.79 25.46 -33.13
C GLN A 178 8.36 25.25 -31.67
N LEU A 179 8.84 26.08 -30.74
CA LEU A 179 8.46 26.05 -29.32
C LEU A 179 6.94 26.19 -29.16
N HIS A 180 6.32 27.16 -29.82
CA HIS A 180 4.86 27.34 -29.82
C HIS A 180 4.14 26.09 -30.35
N GLY A 181 4.65 25.45 -31.39
CA GLY A 181 4.12 24.18 -31.91
C GLY A 181 4.22 23.04 -30.88
N CYS A 182 5.39 22.88 -30.26
CA CYS A 182 5.64 21.86 -29.23
C CYS A 182 4.76 22.05 -27.99
N VAL A 183 4.66 23.28 -27.46
CA VAL A 183 3.83 23.60 -26.29
C VAL A 183 2.34 23.35 -26.57
N ASN A 184 1.83 23.78 -27.73
CA ASN A 184 0.44 23.55 -28.09
C ASN A 184 0.13 22.05 -28.31
N GLY A 185 1.04 21.31 -28.95
CA GLY A 185 0.92 19.86 -29.09
C GLY A 185 0.95 19.13 -27.74
N PHE A 186 1.84 19.53 -26.84
CA PHE A 186 1.91 19.03 -25.47
C PHE A 186 0.62 19.31 -24.70
N LEU A 187 0.12 20.55 -24.70
CA LEU A 187 -1.12 20.92 -24.03
C LEU A 187 -2.33 20.14 -24.59
N GLN A 188 -2.37 19.87 -25.89
CA GLN A 188 -3.41 19.02 -26.47
C GLN A 188 -3.29 17.58 -25.95
N LYS A 189 -2.09 16.99 -25.94
CA LYS A 189 -1.87 15.67 -25.33
C LYS A 189 -2.29 15.60 -23.86
N MET A 190 -2.12 16.68 -23.08
CA MET A 190 -2.60 16.72 -21.69
C MET A 190 -4.13 16.78 -21.59
N LYS A 191 -4.81 17.52 -22.48
CA LYS A 191 -6.28 17.51 -22.56
C LYS A 191 -6.83 16.14 -22.92
N ASP A 192 -6.20 15.48 -23.90
CA ASP A 192 -6.63 14.17 -24.40
C ASP A 192 -6.38 13.06 -23.35
N ASN A 193 -5.29 13.15 -22.57
CA ASN A 193 -4.74 12.01 -21.82
C ASN A 193 -4.53 12.22 -20.31
N LEU A 194 -4.73 13.42 -19.74
CA LEU A 194 -4.43 13.71 -18.32
C LEU A 194 -5.56 14.38 -17.56
N VAL A 195 -6.04 15.53 -18.04
CA VAL A 195 -6.94 16.44 -17.29
C VAL A 195 -7.69 17.38 -18.23
N ASN A 196 -8.94 17.69 -17.91
CA ASN A 196 -9.72 18.67 -18.66
C ASN A 196 -9.15 20.09 -18.49
N VAL A 197 -8.77 20.75 -19.59
CA VAL A 197 -8.32 22.15 -19.57
C VAL A 197 -9.36 23.05 -20.23
N ARG A 198 -10.04 23.87 -19.41
CA ARG A 198 -11.02 24.87 -19.81
C ARG A 198 -10.38 26.26 -19.91
N GLN A 199 -11.04 27.14 -20.65
CA GLN A 199 -10.67 28.56 -20.67
C GLN A 199 -11.17 29.24 -19.40
N ASP A 200 -10.29 29.97 -18.72
CA ASP A 200 -10.67 30.88 -17.65
C ASP A 200 -11.20 32.21 -18.21
N GLY A 201 -12.09 32.86 -17.45
CA GLY A 201 -12.62 34.20 -17.73
C GLY A 201 -12.22 35.27 -16.70
N THR A 202 -11.52 34.90 -15.62
CA THR A 202 -11.11 35.83 -14.55
C THR A 202 -9.73 36.45 -14.76
N GLY A 203 -8.89 35.81 -15.59
CA GLY A 203 -7.47 36.16 -15.79
C GLY A 203 -6.51 35.41 -14.85
N VAL A 204 -7.00 34.41 -14.08
CA VAL A 204 -6.20 33.67 -13.10
C VAL A 204 -6.23 32.17 -13.38
N ALA A 205 -5.07 31.63 -13.75
CA ALA A 205 -4.89 30.20 -13.93
C ALA A 205 -4.99 29.46 -12.59
N HIS A 206 -5.75 28.37 -12.55
CA HIS A 206 -5.88 27.53 -11.36
C HIS A 206 -6.30 26.11 -11.72
N TYR A 207 -5.97 25.16 -10.84
CA TYR A 207 -6.42 23.79 -10.88
C TYR A 207 -7.50 23.58 -9.81
N ASP A 208 -8.70 23.19 -10.25
CA ASP A 208 -9.85 22.84 -9.43
C ASP A 208 -9.74 21.37 -9.03
N THR A 209 -9.29 21.13 -7.79
CA THR A 209 -9.07 19.79 -7.22
C THR A 209 -10.36 19.00 -6.98
N GLU A 210 -11.51 19.65 -6.91
CA GLU A 210 -12.80 18.97 -6.69
C GLU A 210 -13.42 18.49 -8.01
N LYS A 211 -13.28 19.29 -9.08
CA LYS A 211 -13.88 19.01 -10.39
C LYS A 211 -12.92 18.31 -11.35
N ASP A 212 -11.65 18.19 -10.96
CA ASP A 212 -10.53 17.75 -11.78
C ASP A 212 -10.42 18.51 -13.13
N VAL A 213 -10.38 19.85 -13.03
CA VAL A 213 -10.33 20.77 -14.18
C VAL A 213 -9.27 21.83 -13.97
N ILE A 214 -8.43 22.06 -14.98
CA ILE A 214 -7.61 23.26 -15.06
C ILE A 214 -8.41 24.36 -15.76
N TYR A 215 -8.44 25.55 -15.17
CA TYR A 215 -8.89 26.78 -15.81
C TYR A 215 -7.66 27.61 -16.18
N LEU A 216 -7.51 27.95 -17.46
CA LEU A 216 -6.34 28.65 -18.00
C LEU A 216 -6.77 29.87 -18.82
N PRO A 217 -6.26 31.09 -18.55
CA PRO A 217 -6.53 32.28 -19.35
C PRO A 217 -5.97 32.17 -20.77
N ARG A 218 -6.27 33.14 -21.65
CA ARG A 218 -5.73 33.13 -23.02
C ARG A 218 -4.26 33.55 -22.98
N GLN A 219 -3.44 32.98 -23.86
CA GLN A 219 -2.02 33.32 -24.00
C GLN A 219 -1.74 34.83 -24.05
N ARG A 220 -2.60 35.58 -24.74
CA ARG A 220 -2.53 37.05 -24.90
C ARG A 220 -2.80 37.85 -23.62
N ASP A 221 -3.36 37.20 -22.59
CA ASP A 221 -3.71 37.82 -21.32
C ASP A 221 -2.49 37.82 -20.36
N PHE A 222 -1.35 37.24 -20.78
CA PHE A 222 -0.05 37.25 -20.11
C PHE A 222 0.92 38.22 -20.78
N GLU A 223 1.80 38.86 -20.00
CA GLU A 223 2.80 39.83 -20.48
C GLU A 223 3.88 39.20 -21.37
N HIS A 224 4.29 37.97 -21.05
CA HIS A 224 5.32 37.22 -21.77
C HIS A 224 4.86 35.77 -22.01
N TYR A 225 5.23 35.19 -23.16
CA TYR A 225 4.85 33.80 -23.48
C TYR A 225 5.38 32.80 -22.44
N ASN A 226 6.61 33.01 -21.96
CA ASN A 226 7.22 32.13 -20.96
C ASN A 226 6.44 32.10 -19.63
N ASP A 227 5.73 33.16 -19.25
CA ASP A 227 4.85 33.15 -18.08
C ASP A 227 3.58 32.32 -18.33
N TYR A 228 2.99 32.41 -19.53
CA TYR A 228 1.89 31.52 -19.94
C TYR A 228 2.31 30.04 -19.90
N VAL A 229 3.50 29.70 -20.44
CA VAL A 229 4.01 28.32 -20.41
C VAL A 229 4.32 27.89 -18.97
N GLN A 230 5.03 28.70 -18.19
CA GLN A 230 5.35 28.40 -16.78
C GLN A 230 4.10 28.13 -15.95
N GLU A 231 3.04 28.94 -16.13
CA GLU A 231 1.80 28.82 -15.39
C GLU A 231 0.95 27.63 -15.86
N MET A 232 0.85 27.40 -17.17
CA MET A 232 0.28 26.17 -17.72
C MET A 232 0.98 24.92 -17.16
N MET A 233 2.31 24.92 -17.07
CA MET A 233 3.09 23.82 -16.50
C MET A 233 2.83 23.63 -15.01
N ARG A 234 2.64 24.70 -14.22
CA ARG A 234 2.22 24.58 -12.81
C ARG A 234 0.91 23.82 -12.69
N GLN A 235 -0.14 24.28 -13.37
CA GLN A 235 -1.47 23.68 -13.21
C GLN A 235 -1.53 22.24 -13.71
N LEU A 236 -0.77 21.89 -14.75
CA LEU A 236 -0.60 20.50 -15.21
C LEU A 236 0.14 19.63 -14.19
N VAL A 237 1.20 20.14 -13.56
CA VAL A 237 1.92 19.46 -12.48
C VAL A 237 1.03 19.29 -11.24
N SER A 238 0.26 20.32 -10.88
CA SER A 238 -0.77 20.26 -9.82
C SER A 238 -1.75 19.12 -10.10
N ALA A 239 -2.32 19.05 -11.31
CA ALA A 239 -3.24 17.99 -11.68
C ALA A 239 -2.68 16.57 -11.47
N THR A 240 -1.37 16.33 -11.69
CA THR A 240 -0.79 15.00 -11.42
C THR A 240 -0.89 14.56 -9.95
N GLY A 241 -1.02 15.50 -8.99
CA GLY A 241 -1.11 15.23 -7.56
C GLY A 241 -2.48 14.76 -7.06
N HIS A 242 -3.52 14.87 -7.89
CA HIS A 242 -4.90 14.50 -7.57
C HIS A 242 -5.04 13.07 -7.00
N GLN A 243 -6.07 12.85 -6.17
CA GLN A 243 -6.37 11.60 -5.46
C GLN A 243 -6.46 10.36 -6.35
N GLN A 244 -6.88 10.53 -7.61
CA GLN A 244 -6.99 9.47 -8.63
C GLN A 244 -5.70 9.27 -9.45
N ARG A 245 -4.65 10.07 -9.24
CA ARG A 245 -3.38 10.00 -9.97
C ARG A 245 -2.20 9.66 -9.04
N LEU A 246 -1.44 10.64 -8.55
CA LEU A 246 -0.35 10.39 -7.58
C LEU A 246 -0.79 10.48 -6.12
N ALA A 247 -1.97 11.06 -5.85
CA ALA A 247 -2.53 11.21 -4.51
C ALA A 247 -1.56 11.86 -3.50
N ARG A 248 -0.94 12.97 -3.90
CA ARG A 248 0.08 13.65 -3.09
C ARG A 248 -0.52 14.24 -1.82
N GLU A 249 0.24 14.18 -0.74
CA GLU A 249 -0.24 14.45 0.62
C GLU A 249 -0.80 15.87 0.82
N GLY A 250 -0.33 16.86 0.05
CA GLY A 250 -0.87 18.22 0.10
C GLY A 250 -2.15 18.46 -0.71
N MET A 251 -2.68 17.44 -1.39
CA MET A 251 -3.87 17.54 -2.26
C MET A 251 -5.03 16.64 -1.87
N VAL A 252 -4.86 15.74 -0.90
CA VAL A 252 -5.85 14.68 -0.62
C VAL A 252 -6.22 14.65 0.85
N MET A 253 -7.53 14.49 1.11
CA MET A 253 -8.07 14.33 2.45
C MET A 253 -7.50 13.08 3.13
N LYS A 254 -7.25 13.14 4.44
CA LYS A 254 -6.85 11.99 5.26
C LYS A 254 -7.66 11.91 6.53
N ASN A 255 -8.32 10.77 6.77
CA ASN A 255 -9.30 10.54 7.83
C ASN A 255 -10.35 11.66 7.92
N GLY A 256 -10.95 12.02 6.77
CA GLY A 256 -11.92 13.10 6.62
C GLY A 256 -11.38 14.53 6.83
N LYS A 257 -10.07 14.70 7.03
CA LYS A 257 -9.44 16.00 7.32
C LYS A 257 -8.69 16.54 6.11
N ALA A 258 -8.71 17.86 5.98
CA ALA A 258 -7.88 18.61 5.04
C ALA A 258 -6.38 18.29 5.21
N PRO A 259 -5.57 18.38 4.14
CA PRO A 259 -4.13 18.27 4.23
C PRO A 259 -3.55 19.32 5.20
N SER A 260 -2.45 18.99 5.88
CA SER A 260 -1.80 19.93 6.80
C SER A 260 -1.17 21.10 6.03
N GLU A 261 -1.02 22.25 6.70
CA GLU A 261 -0.41 23.44 6.12
C GLU A 261 1.00 23.16 5.56
N ASP A 262 1.79 22.34 6.28
CA ASP A 262 3.11 21.90 5.84
C ASP A 262 3.05 20.98 4.61
N ALA A 263 2.04 20.11 4.51
CA ALA A 263 1.83 19.27 3.33
C ALA A 263 1.45 20.11 2.10
N VAL A 264 0.62 21.14 2.26
CA VAL A 264 0.26 22.09 1.20
C VAL A 264 1.48 22.91 0.75
N LYS A 265 2.31 23.40 1.69
CA LYS A 265 3.56 24.11 1.37
C LYS A 265 4.57 23.20 0.65
N LYS A 266 4.69 21.94 1.05
CA LYS A 266 5.52 20.92 0.40
C LYS A 266 5.02 20.60 -1.02
N GLU A 267 3.70 20.49 -1.20
CA GLU A 267 3.08 20.30 -2.51
C GLU A 267 3.35 21.47 -3.46
N ARG A 268 3.31 22.70 -2.96
CA ARG A 268 3.64 23.89 -3.74
C ARG A 268 5.13 23.94 -4.14
N LEU A 269 6.04 23.49 -3.26
CA LEU A 269 7.46 23.31 -3.59
C LEU A 269 7.66 22.26 -4.70
N ILE A 270 7.00 21.09 -4.58
CA ILE A 270 7.02 20.05 -5.62
C ILE A 270 6.51 20.61 -6.95
N THR A 271 5.46 21.44 -6.91
CA THR A 271 4.85 22.05 -8.11
C THR A 271 5.77 23.04 -8.80
N GLU A 272 6.41 23.96 -8.08
CA GLU A 272 7.39 24.90 -8.66
C GLU A 272 8.62 24.16 -9.20
N ILE A 273 9.15 23.16 -8.48
CA ILE A 273 10.30 22.38 -8.93
C ILE A 273 9.98 21.59 -10.20
N ALA A 274 8.91 20.79 -10.21
CA ALA A 274 8.58 19.95 -11.36
C ALA A 274 8.18 20.78 -12.58
N SER A 275 7.43 21.88 -12.41
CA SER A 275 7.12 22.78 -13.54
C SER A 275 8.39 23.48 -14.06
N GLY A 276 9.30 23.91 -13.19
CA GLY A 276 10.60 24.44 -13.59
C GLY A 276 11.49 23.44 -14.35
N VAL A 277 11.45 22.16 -13.99
CA VAL A 277 12.16 21.11 -14.74
C VAL A 277 11.51 20.85 -16.11
N LYS A 278 10.18 20.99 -16.27
CA LYS A 278 9.54 20.92 -17.59
C LYS A 278 9.81 22.17 -18.45
N MET A 279 9.99 23.34 -17.83
CA MET A 279 10.52 24.55 -18.51
C MET A 279 11.96 24.33 -19.00
N LEU A 280 12.83 23.73 -18.17
CA LEU A 280 14.19 23.31 -18.55
C LEU A 280 14.19 22.25 -19.68
N GLU A 281 13.18 21.37 -19.77
CA GLU A 281 13.04 20.44 -20.90
C GLU A 281 12.78 21.16 -22.24
N LEU A 282 12.07 22.30 -22.19
CA LEU A 282 11.87 23.21 -23.33
C LEU A 282 13.04 24.18 -23.57
N GLY A 283 14.08 24.16 -22.73
CA GLY A 283 15.19 25.11 -22.77
C GLY A 283 14.84 26.53 -22.32
N LEU A 284 13.72 26.69 -21.59
CA LEU A 284 13.23 27.97 -21.08
C LEU A 284 13.74 28.27 -19.66
N PRO A 285 13.80 29.54 -19.24
CA PRO A 285 14.04 29.92 -17.85
C PRO A 285 12.79 29.65 -16.99
N ALA A 286 12.97 29.11 -15.79
CA ALA A 286 11.90 28.97 -14.82
C ALA A 286 11.82 30.20 -13.89
N ARG A 287 10.62 30.52 -13.45
CA ARG A 287 10.31 31.67 -12.58
C ARG A 287 9.36 31.20 -11.47
N LEU A 288 9.53 31.62 -10.22
CA LEU A 288 8.59 31.34 -9.13
C LEU A 288 7.31 32.19 -9.25
N SER A 289 6.17 31.68 -8.79
CA SER A 289 4.94 32.49 -8.66
C SER A 289 5.03 33.46 -7.48
N LYS A 290 4.20 34.51 -7.49
CA LYS A 290 4.26 35.60 -6.49
C LYS A 290 4.12 35.09 -5.05
N ASP A 291 3.14 34.26 -4.78
CA ASP A 291 2.93 33.70 -3.44
C ASP A 291 3.98 32.61 -3.09
N SER A 292 4.55 31.91 -4.08
CA SER A 292 5.71 31.02 -3.85
C SER A 292 6.98 31.76 -3.42
N LEU A 293 7.19 33.00 -3.89
CA LEU A 293 8.32 33.83 -3.40
C LEU A 293 8.21 34.10 -1.90
N SER A 294 7.00 34.22 -1.35
CA SER A 294 6.78 34.37 0.09
C SER A 294 7.06 33.09 0.91
N MET A 295 7.27 31.94 0.25
CA MET A 295 7.54 30.66 0.90
C MET A 295 9.02 30.24 0.85
N VAL A 296 9.88 31.02 0.18
CA VAL A 296 11.30 30.70 -0.02
C VAL A 296 12.05 30.49 1.30
N ASP A 297 11.84 31.35 2.31
CA ASP A 297 12.48 31.22 3.63
C ASP A 297 12.04 29.93 4.35
N TYR A 298 10.75 29.62 4.32
CA TYR A 298 10.19 28.41 4.91
C TYR A 298 10.77 27.16 4.23
N TRP A 299 10.70 27.08 2.89
CA TRP A 299 11.28 25.94 2.16
C TRP A 299 12.78 25.79 2.38
N THR A 300 13.50 26.92 2.46
CA THR A 300 14.94 26.96 2.74
C THR A 300 15.28 26.46 4.13
N ARG A 301 14.41 26.67 5.13
CA ARG A 301 14.53 26.07 6.45
C ARG A 301 14.22 24.58 6.42
N GLU A 302 13.04 24.18 5.94
CA GLU A 302 12.63 22.76 5.97
C GLU A 302 13.60 21.86 5.20
N LEU A 303 14.15 22.32 4.06
CA LEU A 303 15.17 21.59 3.29
C LEU A 303 16.48 21.40 4.05
N LYS A 304 16.80 22.26 5.03
CA LYS A 304 18.02 22.19 5.85
C LYS A 304 17.79 21.45 7.17
N GLU A 305 16.57 21.43 7.69
CA GLU A 305 16.20 20.79 8.96
C GLU A 305 15.70 19.33 8.80
N ASP A 306 15.05 18.97 7.67
CA ASP A 306 14.64 17.58 7.39
C ASP A 306 15.58 16.89 6.37
N PRO A 307 16.49 16.00 6.82
CA PRO A 307 17.41 15.28 5.93
C PRO A 307 16.74 14.20 5.07
N CYS A 308 15.43 13.98 5.21
CA CYS A 308 14.62 13.07 4.39
C CYS A 308 13.76 13.81 3.34
N LEU A 309 13.51 15.11 3.50
CA LEU A 309 12.66 15.90 2.59
C LEU A 309 13.17 15.88 1.15
N ILE A 310 14.49 15.89 0.95
CA ILE A 310 15.11 15.87 -0.38
C ILE A 310 14.90 14.55 -1.15
N ASP A 311 14.87 13.39 -0.47
CA ASP A 311 14.50 12.11 -1.11
C ASP A 311 13.00 12.05 -1.44
N ALA A 312 12.16 12.66 -0.61
CA ALA A 312 10.73 12.78 -0.88
C ALA A 312 10.49 13.66 -2.12
N ILE A 313 11.17 14.81 -2.23
CA ILE A 313 11.12 15.68 -3.41
C ILE A 313 11.68 14.96 -4.64
N GLU A 314 12.78 14.19 -4.54
CA GLU A 314 13.26 13.34 -5.63
C GLU A 314 12.12 12.42 -6.13
N SER A 315 11.45 11.71 -5.21
CA SER A 315 10.41 10.76 -5.56
C SER A 315 9.21 11.43 -6.23
N GLU A 316 8.69 12.52 -5.64
CA GLU A 316 7.48 13.20 -6.12
C GLU A 316 7.70 13.95 -7.44
N VAL A 317 8.84 14.64 -7.61
CA VAL A 317 9.17 15.36 -8.86
C VAL A 317 9.37 14.38 -10.02
N ASN A 318 10.09 13.27 -9.79
CA ASN A 318 10.22 12.22 -10.81
C ASN A 318 8.86 11.52 -11.08
N GLY A 319 7.99 11.42 -10.06
CA GLY A 319 6.63 10.88 -10.18
C GLY A 319 5.74 11.74 -11.06
N ALA A 320 5.60 13.04 -10.73
CA ALA A 320 4.80 14.02 -11.47
C ALA A 320 5.19 14.06 -12.96
N LEU A 321 6.49 14.18 -13.23
CA LEU A 321 6.99 14.29 -14.60
C LEU A 321 6.94 12.96 -15.38
N LYS A 322 6.95 11.81 -14.69
CA LYS A 322 6.61 10.51 -15.31
C LYS A 322 5.13 10.43 -15.71
N VAL A 323 4.21 11.01 -14.92
CA VAL A 323 2.78 11.06 -15.27
C VAL A 323 2.54 11.98 -16.47
N LEU A 324 3.15 13.17 -16.50
CA LEU A 324 3.09 14.03 -17.70
C LEU A 324 3.66 13.32 -18.94
N LYS A 325 4.80 12.63 -18.82
CA LYS A 325 5.43 11.92 -19.94
C LYS A 325 4.58 10.76 -20.48
N LYS A 326 3.80 10.08 -19.63
CA LYS A 326 2.81 9.08 -20.06
C LYS A 326 1.72 9.71 -20.94
N ALA A 327 1.08 10.78 -20.44
CA ALA A 327 0.06 11.51 -21.18
C ALA A 327 0.60 12.11 -22.50
N GLU A 328 1.86 12.58 -22.51
CA GLU A 328 2.57 13.11 -23.68
C GLU A 328 2.77 12.05 -24.78
N LEU A 329 3.06 10.80 -24.38
CA LEU A 329 3.14 9.64 -25.27
C LEU A 329 1.77 9.12 -25.76
N GLY A 330 0.66 9.64 -25.23
CA GLY A 330 -0.69 9.14 -25.52
C GLY A 330 -1.12 7.95 -24.66
N GLU A 331 -0.38 7.62 -23.59
CA GLU A 331 -0.91 6.77 -22.53
C GLU A 331 -1.92 7.59 -21.71
N LYS A 332 -3.21 7.40 -21.97
CA LYS A 332 -4.27 8.00 -21.17
C LYS A 332 -4.09 7.59 -19.70
N VAL A 333 -3.94 8.57 -18.82
CA VAL A 333 -3.77 8.41 -17.37
C VAL A 333 -5.16 8.17 -16.79
N GLU A 334 -5.71 6.99 -17.07
CA GLU A 334 -7.09 6.62 -16.76
C GLU A 334 -7.33 6.55 -15.26
N TYR A 335 -8.52 6.95 -14.84
CA TYR A 335 -9.02 6.72 -13.49
C TYR A 335 -9.16 5.21 -13.27
N ALA A 336 -8.72 4.70 -12.12
CA ALA A 336 -8.86 3.27 -11.80
C ALA A 336 -10.34 2.82 -11.89
N THR A 337 -11.27 3.60 -11.34
CA THR A 337 -12.73 3.44 -11.52
C THR A 337 -13.17 3.33 -12.99
N ASP A 338 -12.74 4.24 -13.87
CA ASP A 338 -13.07 4.18 -15.31
C ASP A 338 -12.59 2.87 -15.96
N GLN A 339 -11.39 2.43 -15.57
CA GLN A 339 -10.81 1.18 -16.06
C GLN A 339 -11.59 -0.01 -15.51
N HIS A 340 -11.88 -0.07 -14.21
CA HIS A 340 -12.72 -1.11 -13.59
C HIS A 340 -14.10 -1.20 -14.25
N GLN A 341 -14.77 -0.07 -14.48
CA GLN A 341 -16.10 -0.03 -15.10
C GLN A 341 -16.07 -0.53 -16.53
N ARG A 342 -15.06 -0.16 -17.34
CA ARG A 342 -14.94 -0.66 -18.72
C ARG A 342 -14.48 -2.11 -18.81
N GLU A 343 -13.60 -2.57 -17.93
CA GLU A 343 -13.25 -3.99 -17.80
C GLU A 343 -14.47 -4.82 -17.40
N THR A 344 -15.20 -4.39 -16.37
CA THR A 344 -16.41 -5.07 -15.88
C THR A 344 -17.48 -5.14 -16.98
N ALA A 345 -17.77 -4.05 -17.68
CA ALA A 345 -18.72 -4.04 -18.79
C ALA A 345 -18.31 -4.98 -19.95
N GLN A 346 -17.01 -5.05 -20.30
CA GLN A 346 -16.51 -5.98 -21.32
C GLN A 346 -16.62 -7.45 -20.91
N ILE A 347 -16.63 -7.75 -19.61
CA ILE A 347 -16.73 -9.11 -19.06
C ILE A 347 -18.19 -9.49 -18.80
N GLN A 348 -19.04 -8.55 -18.39
CA GLN A 348 -20.50 -8.74 -18.29
C GLN A 348 -21.12 -9.14 -19.63
N VAL A 349 -20.64 -8.58 -20.74
CA VAL A 349 -21.03 -8.97 -22.12
C VAL A 349 -20.65 -10.42 -22.47
N GLN A 350 -19.87 -11.11 -21.63
CA GLN A 350 -19.47 -12.52 -21.78
C GLN A 350 -20.13 -13.45 -20.75
N LEU A 351 -21.00 -12.93 -19.87
CA LEU A 351 -21.76 -13.76 -18.91
C LEU A 351 -22.90 -14.53 -19.59
N PRO A 352 -23.37 -15.64 -19.00
CA PRO A 352 -24.56 -16.33 -19.49
C PRO A 352 -25.82 -15.48 -19.23
N ASN A 353 -26.58 -15.19 -20.29
CA ASN A 353 -27.93 -14.60 -20.19
C ASN A 353 -28.81 -15.35 -19.17
N HIS A 354 -29.65 -14.60 -18.46
CA HIS A 354 -30.68 -15.13 -17.56
C HIS A 354 -32.04 -15.13 -18.27
N TYR A 355 -32.89 -16.10 -17.94
CA TYR A 355 -34.14 -16.37 -18.68
C TYR A 355 -35.33 -16.68 -17.75
N PHE A 356 -35.26 -16.29 -16.48
CA PHE A 356 -36.27 -16.62 -15.46
C PHE A 356 -37.67 -16.13 -15.86
N VAL A 357 -37.78 -14.90 -16.37
CA VAL A 357 -39.05 -14.32 -16.83
C VAL A 357 -39.56 -15.04 -18.07
N ALA A 358 -38.68 -15.46 -18.99
CA ALA A 358 -39.07 -16.20 -20.17
C ALA A 358 -39.57 -17.63 -19.83
N ASP A 359 -38.90 -18.32 -18.91
CA ASP A 359 -39.29 -19.66 -18.44
C ASP A 359 -40.52 -19.63 -17.50
N GLU A 360 -40.85 -18.49 -16.87
CA GLU A 360 -42.15 -18.24 -16.23
C GLU A 360 -43.25 -17.97 -17.28
N ILE A 361 -43.04 -17.01 -18.18
CA ILE A 361 -44.01 -16.63 -19.24
C ILE A 361 -44.50 -17.84 -20.03
N LYS A 362 -43.61 -18.81 -20.29
CA LYS A 362 -43.91 -20.10 -20.94
C LYS A 362 -45.07 -20.89 -20.33
N GLN A 363 -45.38 -20.69 -19.05
CA GLN A 363 -46.32 -21.51 -18.27
C GLN A 363 -47.78 -20.99 -18.28
N HIS A 364 -48.00 -19.74 -18.71
CA HIS A 364 -49.32 -19.07 -18.60
C HIS A 364 -50.23 -19.10 -19.84
N PRO A 365 -49.74 -19.16 -21.10
CA PRO A 365 -50.58 -19.29 -22.29
C PRO A 365 -51.29 -20.66 -22.35
N ASN A 366 -52.63 -20.66 -22.35
CA ASN A 366 -53.44 -21.87 -22.26
C ASN A 366 -54.59 -21.84 -23.28
N GLU A 367 -54.76 -22.93 -24.05
CA GLU A 367 -55.77 -23.01 -25.10
C GLU A 367 -57.21 -23.07 -24.54
N GLU A 368 -57.45 -23.93 -23.55
CA GLU A 368 -58.78 -24.15 -22.96
C GLU A 368 -59.34 -22.89 -22.29
N GLN A 369 -58.49 -22.22 -21.49
CA GLN A 369 -58.81 -20.97 -20.81
C GLN A 369 -58.78 -19.75 -21.73
N ARG A 370 -58.23 -19.91 -22.95
CA ARG A 370 -58.00 -18.88 -23.96
C ARG A 370 -57.11 -17.73 -23.48
N THR A 371 -56.06 -18.05 -22.72
CA THR A 371 -55.07 -17.08 -22.23
C THR A 371 -53.85 -17.01 -23.15
N VAL A 372 -53.32 -15.79 -23.29
CA VAL A 372 -52.02 -15.48 -23.89
C VAL A 372 -51.21 -14.66 -22.90
N VAL A 373 -49.88 -14.60 -23.04
CA VAL A 373 -49.11 -13.54 -22.37
C VAL A 373 -48.89 -12.41 -23.37
N ILE A 374 -49.02 -11.17 -22.90
CA ILE A 374 -48.71 -9.96 -23.67
C ILE A 374 -47.66 -9.17 -22.91
N VAL A 375 -46.52 -8.93 -23.56
CA VAL A 375 -45.46 -8.04 -23.11
C VAL A 375 -45.61 -6.73 -23.87
N ARG A 376 -45.94 -5.64 -23.17
CA ARG A 376 -46.19 -4.32 -23.75
C ARG A 376 -45.02 -3.37 -23.45
N ASP A 377 -44.55 -2.68 -24.48
CA ASP A 377 -43.53 -1.63 -24.40
C ASP A 377 -44.14 -0.28 -24.79
N ASP A 378 -44.33 0.58 -23.79
CA ASP A 378 -44.94 1.89 -23.95
C ASP A 378 -44.02 2.95 -24.56
N ALA A 379 -42.70 2.70 -24.63
CA ALA A 379 -41.73 3.61 -25.22
C ALA A 379 -41.54 3.35 -26.72
N SER A 380 -41.47 2.07 -27.13
CA SER A 380 -41.33 1.68 -28.54
C SER A 380 -42.66 1.42 -29.26
N LYS A 381 -43.79 1.43 -28.53
CA LYS A 381 -45.14 1.10 -29.02
C LYS A 381 -45.22 -0.28 -29.68
N THR A 382 -44.57 -1.25 -29.05
CA THR A 382 -44.62 -2.66 -29.44
C THR A 382 -45.38 -3.53 -28.43
N ALA A 383 -46.01 -4.60 -28.91
CA ALA A 383 -46.63 -5.61 -28.07
C ALA A 383 -46.31 -7.02 -28.60
N ASP A 384 -45.58 -7.81 -27.81
CA ASP A 384 -45.25 -9.19 -28.11
C ASP A 384 -46.29 -10.12 -27.46
N VAL A 385 -46.97 -10.95 -28.26
CA VAL A 385 -48.02 -11.87 -27.82
C VAL A 385 -47.53 -13.32 -27.87
N VAL A 386 -47.40 -13.95 -26.71
CA VAL A 386 -47.02 -15.37 -26.58
C VAL A 386 -48.27 -16.24 -26.54
N LEU A 387 -48.39 -17.12 -27.54
CA LEU A 387 -49.53 -18.01 -27.75
C LEU A 387 -49.39 -19.33 -26.96
N PRO A 388 -50.46 -20.13 -26.82
CA PRO A 388 -50.37 -21.49 -26.29
C PRO A 388 -49.45 -22.40 -27.09
N GLN A 389 -48.93 -23.44 -26.44
CA GLN A 389 -48.09 -24.44 -27.08
C GLN A 389 -48.86 -25.16 -28.21
N GLY A 390 -48.23 -25.32 -29.37
CA GLY A 390 -48.84 -25.95 -30.55
C GLY A 390 -49.50 -24.98 -31.54
N ALA A 391 -49.63 -23.69 -31.22
CA ALA A 391 -50.07 -22.68 -32.19
C ALA A 391 -49.07 -22.55 -33.37
N SER A 392 -49.60 -22.46 -34.60
CA SER A 392 -48.87 -21.95 -35.75
C SER A 392 -48.67 -20.44 -35.62
N LEU A 393 -47.57 -19.91 -36.14
CA LEU A 393 -47.35 -18.47 -36.24
C LEU A 393 -48.05 -17.86 -37.47
N GLU A 394 -48.32 -18.64 -38.52
CA GLU A 394 -48.88 -18.16 -39.79
C GLU A 394 -50.42 -18.11 -39.80
N VAL A 395 -51.09 -19.08 -39.17
CA VAL A 395 -52.56 -19.22 -39.29
C VAL A 395 -53.29 -18.20 -38.41
N ASN A 396 -54.16 -17.38 -39.01
CA ASN A 396 -54.82 -16.26 -38.34
C ASN A 396 -55.97 -16.64 -37.37
N ASN A 397 -56.52 -17.85 -37.50
CA ASN A 397 -57.71 -18.31 -36.78
C ASN A 397 -57.69 -19.83 -36.56
N GLU A 398 -56.65 -20.31 -35.90
CA GLU A 398 -56.44 -21.73 -35.61
C GLU A 398 -57.11 -22.14 -34.29
N ILE A 399 -56.67 -21.55 -33.18
CA ILE A 399 -57.27 -21.71 -31.86
C ILE A 399 -58.63 -20.98 -31.80
N LYS A 400 -59.69 -21.72 -31.42
CA LYS A 400 -61.08 -21.24 -31.42
C LYS A 400 -61.33 -20.18 -30.34
N GLY A 401 -60.99 -18.93 -30.65
CA GLY A 401 -61.15 -17.75 -29.80
C GLY A 401 -59.96 -16.79 -29.89
N MET A 402 -58.78 -17.29 -30.28
CA MET A 402 -57.57 -16.49 -30.47
C MET A 402 -57.36 -16.13 -31.94
N ASN A 403 -58.14 -15.16 -32.43
CA ASN A 403 -57.91 -14.63 -33.77
C ASN A 403 -56.82 -13.55 -33.72
N LYS A 404 -55.67 -13.78 -34.36
CA LYS A 404 -54.51 -12.89 -34.31
C LYS A 404 -54.83 -11.48 -34.80
N GLN A 405 -55.50 -11.35 -35.95
CA GLN A 405 -55.94 -10.04 -36.46
C GLN A 405 -56.82 -9.28 -35.46
N ARG A 406 -57.63 -9.97 -34.64
CA ARG A 406 -58.41 -9.30 -33.57
C ARG A 406 -57.54 -8.87 -32.39
N PHE A 407 -56.52 -9.64 -32.01
CA PHE A 407 -55.51 -9.19 -31.04
C PHE A 407 -54.75 -7.97 -31.55
N THR A 408 -54.26 -7.99 -32.79
CA THR A 408 -53.60 -6.85 -33.44
C THR A 408 -54.49 -5.61 -33.46
N ASN A 409 -55.74 -5.73 -33.93
CA ASN A 409 -56.68 -4.61 -33.99
C ASN A 409 -57.03 -4.06 -32.59
N ALA A 410 -57.04 -4.90 -31.54
CA ALA A 410 -57.31 -4.48 -30.17
C ALA A 410 -56.09 -3.75 -29.57
N LEU A 411 -54.88 -4.31 -29.71
CA LEU A 411 -53.64 -3.71 -29.20
C LEU A 411 -53.27 -2.40 -29.95
N GLN A 412 -53.53 -2.32 -31.25
CA GLN A 412 -53.39 -1.06 -32.01
C GLN A 412 -54.39 0.01 -31.54
N LYS A 413 -55.59 -0.40 -31.08
CA LYS A 413 -56.55 0.52 -30.46
C LYS A 413 -56.16 0.93 -29.02
N GLU A 414 -55.36 0.11 -28.34
CA GLU A 414 -54.69 0.45 -27.06
C GLU A 414 -53.42 1.30 -27.26
N GLY A 415 -52.94 1.48 -28.51
CA GLY A 415 -51.83 2.36 -28.87
C GLY A 415 -50.50 1.66 -29.17
N TYR A 416 -50.50 0.35 -29.44
CA TYR A 416 -49.30 -0.42 -29.83
C TYR A 416 -49.30 -0.69 -31.34
N ASP A 417 -48.49 0.08 -32.08
CA ASP A 417 -48.44 0.04 -33.55
C ASP A 417 -47.96 -1.31 -34.10
N ASN A 418 -46.95 -1.91 -33.45
CA ASN A 418 -46.26 -3.12 -33.91
C ASN A 418 -46.55 -4.30 -32.98
N VAL A 419 -47.45 -5.19 -33.43
CA VAL A 419 -47.89 -6.38 -32.67
C VAL A 419 -47.27 -7.64 -33.28
N ARG A 420 -46.60 -8.43 -32.45
CA ARG A 420 -45.88 -9.65 -32.88
C ARG A 420 -46.44 -10.87 -32.17
N PHE A 421 -46.28 -12.04 -32.79
CA PHE A 421 -46.75 -13.32 -32.25
C PHE A 421 -45.58 -14.30 -32.12
N TYR A 422 -45.51 -14.97 -30.98
CA TYR A 422 -44.47 -15.94 -30.64
C TYR A 422 -45.08 -17.20 -30.03
N ASN A 423 -44.36 -18.31 -30.15
CA ASN A 423 -44.68 -19.54 -29.45
C ASN A 423 -44.00 -19.57 -28.07
N PRO A 424 -44.45 -20.41 -27.12
CA PRO A 424 -43.88 -20.45 -25.78
C PRO A 424 -42.62 -21.33 -25.70
N ASP A 425 -42.23 -22.00 -26.79
CA ASP A 425 -41.08 -22.90 -26.82
C ASP A 425 -40.51 -23.12 -28.24
N GLY A 426 -39.32 -23.73 -28.30
CA GLY A 426 -38.64 -24.15 -29.54
C GLY A 426 -37.78 -23.06 -30.19
N ALA A 427 -37.29 -23.34 -31.40
CA ALA A 427 -36.34 -22.46 -32.12
C ALA A 427 -36.94 -21.11 -32.57
N LEU A 428 -38.26 -20.93 -32.46
CA LEU A 428 -38.99 -19.66 -32.66
C LEU A 428 -39.80 -19.28 -31.40
N GLY A 429 -39.40 -19.81 -30.24
CA GLY A 429 -40.01 -19.53 -28.95
C GLY A 429 -39.65 -18.14 -28.41
N PHE A 430 -40.54 -17.57 -27.60
CA PHE A 430 -40.30 -16.31 -26.90
C PHE A 430 -39.30 -16.50 -25.75
N ARG A 431 -38.01 -16.43 -26.05
CA ARG A 431 -36.92 -16.57 -25.07
C ARG A 431 -35.90 -15.42 -25.10
N PRO A 432 -36.32 -14.16 -24.86
CA PRO A 432 -35.39 -13.07 -24.61
C PRO A 432 -34.75 -13.20 -23.21
N ASP A 433 -33.59 -12.56 -23.03
CA ASP A 433 -32.92 -12.43 -21.72
C ASP A 433 -33.73 -11.58 -20.74
N ASP A 434 -33.59 -11.79 -19.44
CA ASP A 434 -34.37 -11.12 -18.39
C ASP A 434 -34.24 -9.57 -18.43
N SER A 435 -33.10 -9.04 -18.89
CA SER A 435 -32.90 -7.59 -19.06
C SER A 435 -33.75 -6.98 -20.20
N TYR A 436 -34.40 -7.81 -21.03
CA TYR A 436 -35.38 -7.38 -22.05
C TYR A 436 -36.66 -6.82 -21.43
N PHE A 437 -37.02 -7.25 -20.23
CA PHE A 437 -38.30 -6.94 -19.58
C PHE A 437 -38.26 -5.65 -18.75
N ALA A 438 -37.10 -5.00 -18.66
CA ALA A 438 -36.97 -3.68 -18.06
C ALA A 438 -37.98 -2.69 -18.65
N ASP A 439 -38.70 -2.00 -17.78
CA ASP A 439 -39.72 -0.98 -18.09
C ASP A 439 -40.91 -1.47 -18.95
N LYS A 440 -41.14 -2.79 -19.06
CA LYS A 440 -42.24 -3.38 -19.84
C LYS A 440 -43.33 -3.99 -18.97
N LYS A 441 -44.59 -3.82 -19.39
CA LYS A 441 -45.75 -4.39 -18.71
C LYS A 441 -46.04 -5.81 -19.22
N ILE A 442 -45.85 -6.82 -18.37
CA ILE A 442 -46.16 -8.23 -18.69
C ILE A 442 -47.52 -8.60 -18.10
N THR A 443 -48.37 -9.25 -18.89
CA THR A 443 -49.75 -9.57 -18.49
C THR A 443 -50.25 -10.89 -19.08
N VAL A 444 -50.85 -11.74 -18.25
CA VAL A 444 -51.69 -12.84 -18.72
C VAL A 444 -53.04 -12.25 -19.12
N SER A 445 -53.43 -12.42 -20.37
CA SER A 445 -54.55 -11.69 -20.99
C SER A 445 -55.42 -12.62 -21.83
N ARG A 446 -56.65 -12.21 -22.13
CA ARG A 446 -57.50 -12.86 -23.14
C ARG A 446 -58.27 -11.86 -24.00
N LEU A 447 -58.71 -12.29 -25.18
CA LEU A 447 -59.56 -11.47 -26.06
C LEU A 447 -61.04 -11.68 -25.71
N ARG A 448 -61.72 -10.64 -25.24
CA ARG A 448 -63.17 -10.66 -24.93
C ARG A 448 -63.85 -9.46 -25.56
N ASN A 449 -64.96 -9.70 -26.27
CA ASN A 449 -65.77 -8.66 -26.93
C ASN A 449 -64.98 -7.67 -27.82
N TRP A 450 -63.92 -8.14 -28.49
CA TRP A 450 -63.00 -7.35 -29.33
C TRP A 450 -62.11 -6.33 -28.57
N SER A 451 -61.97 -6.49 -27.26
CA SER A 451 -61.01 -5.80 -26.39
C SER A 451 -60.08 -6.82 -25.71
N ILE A 452 -58.90 -6.39 -25.27
CA ILE A 452 -58.07 -7.18 -24.37
C ILE A 452 -58.65 -7.10 -22.96
N GLU A 453 -58.63 -8.22 -22.25
CA GLU A 453 -58.99 -8.36 -20.84
C GLU A 453 -57.74 -8.92 -20.13
N ASP A 454 -56.95 -8.02 -19.54
CA ASP A 454 -55.83 -8.37 -18.65
C ASP A 454 -56.41 -9.13 -17.43
N LEU A 455 -55.91 -10.33 -17.17
CA LEU A 455 -56.37 -11.21 -16.07
C LEU A 455 -55.44 -11.15 -14.86
N SER A 456 -54.14 -11.05 -15.10
CA SER A 456 -53.10 -10.80 -14.10
C SER A 456 -51.88 -10.13 -14.73
N SER A 457 -51.10 -9.42 -13.92
CA SER A 457 -49.73 -9.00 -14.26
C SER A 457 -48.73 -10.05 -13.81
N LEU A 458 -47.61 -10.17 -14.52
CA LEU A 458 -46.41 -10.88 -14.06
C LEU A 458 -45.38 -9.82 -13.68
N ASP A 459 -44.69 -9.99 -12.55
CA ASP A 459 -43.74 -9.02 -12.02
C ASP A 459 -42.30 -9.43 -12.32
N ALA A 460 -41.74 -8.89 -13.40
CA ALA A 460 -40.35 -9.13 -13.76
C ALA A 460 -39.35 -8.29 -12.95
N SER A 461 -39.78 -7.40 -12.04
CA SER A 461 -38.90 -6.43 -11.39
C SER A 461 -37.71 -7.08 -10.70
N GLU A 462 -37.94 -8.18 -9.97
CA GLU A 462 -36.90 -8.92 -9.24
C GLU A 462 -35.87 -9.56 -10.21
N ALA A 463 -36.33 -10.22 -11.26
CA ALA A 463 -35.44 -10.82 -12.26
C ALA A 463 -34.67 -9.76 -13.07
N VAL A 464 -35.33 -8.63 -13.40
CA VAL A 464 -34.71 -7.49 -14.08
C VAL A 464 -33.62 -6.86 -13.22
N THR A 465 -33.83 -6.67 -11.91
CA THR A 465 -32.77 -6.15 -11.03
C THR A 465 -31.57 -7.09 -10.97
N HIS A 466 -31.81 -8.39 -10.76
CA HIS A 466 -30.75 -9.41 -10.72
C HIS A 466 -30.02 -9.58 -12.07
N SER A 467 -30.64 -9.19 -13.20
CA SER A 467 -30.02 -9.24 -14.53
C SER A 467 -28.96 -8.17 -14.80
N ARG A 468 -28.88 -7.11 -13.97
CA ARG A 468 -27.98 -5.95 -14.22
C ARG A 468 -27.04 -5.63 -13.07
N ASP A 469 -27.53 -5.65 -11.84
CA ASP A 469 -26.71 -5.39 -10.65
C ASP A 469 -26.80 -6.57 -9.67
N ILE A 470 -25.66 -7.21 -9.44
CA ILE A 470 -25.55 -8.33 -8.50
C ILE A 470 -25.19 -7.75 -7.13
N GLY A 471 -26.12 -7.88 -6.18
CA GLY A 471 -25.93 -7.50 -4.79
C GLY A 471 -24.94 -8.42 -4.06
N PHE A 472 -24.29 -7.90 -3.01
CA PHE A 472 -23.25 -8.59 -2.25
C PHE A 472 -23.46 -8.46 -0.74
N ASP A 473 -23.87 -9.57 -0.09
CA ASP A 473 -23.97 -9.71 1.37
C ASP A 473 -22.68 -9.29 2.12
N ASN A 474 -21.51 -9.53 1.52
CA ASN A 474 -20.22 -9.23 2.14
C ASN A 474 -19.10 -9.12 1.09
N VAL A 475 -18.35 -8.02 1.11
CA VAL A 475 -17.13 -7.83 0.32
C VAL A 475 -16.00 -7.38 1.24
N GLN A 476 -14.96 -8.20 1.40
CA GLN A 476 -13.83 -7.90 2.27
C GLN A 476 -12.48 -8.35 1.71
N LEU A 477 -11.50 -7.44 1.75
CA LEU A 477 -10.11 -7.78 1.49
C LEU A 477 -9.46 -8.35 2.75
N VAL A 478 -8.98 -9.58 2.67
CA VAL A 478 -8.41 -10.38 3.76
C VAL A 478 -7.06 -10.97 3.34
N LYS A 479 -6.32 -11.58 4.28
CA LYS A 479 -5.04 -12.25 4.00
C LYS A 479 -5.12 -13.76 4.17
N ASP A 480 -4.50 -14.49 3.24
CA ASP A 480 -4.21 -15.93 3.38
C ASP A 480 -3.05 -16.18 4.37
N ASP A 481 -2.76 -17.45 4.67
CA ASP A 481 -1.64 -17.84 5.55
C ASP A 481 -0.24 -17.63 4.93
N LYS A 482 -0.18 -17.19 3.66
CA LYS A 482 1.03 -16.75 2.96
C LYS A 482 1.12 -15.20 2.92
N GLU A 483 0.29 -14.52 3.72
CA GLU A 483 0.15 -13.07 3.85
C GLU A 483 -0.19 -12.32 2.54
N ARG A 484 -0.71 -13.02 1.54
CA ARG A 484 -1.21 -12.48 0.26
C ARG A 484 -2.64 -11.95 0.44
N TRP A 485 -2.95 -10.84 -0.22
CA TRP A 485 -4.29 -10.24 -0.19
C TRP A 485 -5.25 -10.94 -1.15
N ALA A 486 -6.35 -11.46 -0.60
CA ALA A 486 -7.48 -12.00 -1.35
C ALA A 486 -8.73 -11.17 -1.10
N LEU A 487 -9.54 -10.95 -2.13
CA LEU A 487 -10.86 -10.33 -2.04
C LEU A 487 -11.89 -11.45 -1.87
N TYR A 488 -12.49 -11.52 -0.68
CA TYR A 488 -13.65 -12.36 -0.43
C TYR A 488 -14.91 -11.64 -0.91
N ILE A 489 -15.75 -12.37 -1.65
CA ILE A 489 -16.98 -11.89 -2.27
C ILE A 489 -18.07 -12.91 -1.91
N LYS A 490 -19.13 -12.46 -1.22
CA LYS A 490 -20.36 -13.21 -1.04
C LYS A 490 -21.48 -12.50 -1.80
N PRO A 491 -21.91 -13.01 -2.97
CA PRO A 491 -23.10 -12.52 -3.66
C PRO A 491 -24.35 -12.87 -2.87
N GLU A 492 -25.39 -12.05 -2.99
CA GLU A 492 -26.70 -12.34 -2.42
C GLU A 492 -27.24 -13.68 -2.95
N GLY A 493 -27.79 -14.49 -2.05
CA GLY A 493 -28.32 -15.82 -2.36
C GLY A 493 -27.29 -16.90 -2.76
N LYS A 494 -26.00 -16.59 -2.87
CA LYS A 494 -24.96 -17.53 -3.32
C LYS A 494 -23.89 -17.81 -2.25
N GLU A 495 -23.11 -18.87 -2.47
CA GLU A 495 -21.91 -19.16 -1.67
C GLU A 495 -20.82 -18.12 -1.93
N GLY A 496 -20.10 -17.74 -0.87
CA GLY A 496 -19.01 -16.78 -0.95
C GLY A 496 -17.66 -17.43 -1.21
N PHE A 497 -16.88 -16.83 -2.09
CA PHE A 497 -15.55 -17.31 -2.53
C PHE A 497 -14.52 -16.18 -2.42
N ALA A 498 -13.23 -16.51 -2.54
CA ALA A 498 -12.17 -15.51 -2.64
C ALA A 498 -11.46 -15.54 -4.00
N VAL A 499 -10.91 -14.40 -4.40
CA VAL A 499 -10.05 -14.24 -5.60
C VAL A 499 -8.82 -13.43 -5.20
N TYR A 500 -7.65 -13.67 -5.80
CA TYR A 500 -6.48 -12.80 -5.64
C TYR A 500 -6.57 -11.62 -6.63
N PRO A 501 -6.79 -10.37 -6.19
CA PRO A 501 -6.90 -9.24 -7.10
C PRO A 501 -5.53 -8.89 -7.70
N ASP A 502 -5.55 -8.22 -8.84
CA ASP A 502 -4.33 -7.76 -9.47
C ASP A 502 -3.68 -6.59 -8.70
N LYS A 503 -2.44 -6.28 -9.06
CA LYS A 503 -1.64 -5.30 -8.33
C LYS A 503 -2.13 -3.87 -8.53
N GLY A 504 -2.77 -3.55 -9.65
CA GLY A 504 -3.42 -2.25 -9.88
C GLY A 504 -4.57 -2.07 -8.90
N ASP A 505 -5.49 -3.04 -8.90
CA ASP A 505 -6.68 -3.11 -8.06
C ASP A 505 -6.35 -3.05 -6.56
N LEU A 506 -5.38 -3.84 -6.09
CA LEU A 506 -4.90 -3.77 -4.71
C LEU A 506 -4.32 -2.39 -4.36
N ASN A 507 -3.60 -1.74 -5.27
CA ASN A 507 -3.10 -0.39 -5.03
C ASN A 507 -4.26 0.62 -4.96
N HIS A 508 -5.27 0.53 -5.85
CA HIS A 508 -6.42 1.43 -5.84
C HIS A 508 -7.25 1.29 -4.56
N PHE A 509 -7.52 0.06 -4.12
CA PHE A 509 -8.18 -0.20 -2.85
C PHE A 509 -7.38 0.41 -1.68
N PHE A 510 -6.07 0.18 -1.62
CA PHE A 510 -5.24 0.70 -0.53
C PHE A 510 -4.91 2.19 -0.61
N THR A 511 -4.98 2.84 -1.77
CA THR A 511 -4.95 4.31 -1.82
C THR A 511 -6.26 4.88 -1.30
N THR A 512 -7.40 4.44 -1.84
CA THR A 512 -8.74 4.89 -1.41
C THR A 512 -8.94 4.69 0.10
N LEU A 513 -8.58 3.53 0.65
CA LEU A 513 -8.66 3.24 2.08
C LEU A 513 -7.78 4.16 2.94
N LYS A 514 -6.56 4.47 2.49
CA LYS A 514 -5.66 5.42 3.19
C LYS A 514 -6.09 6.88 3.06
N GLN A 515 -6.84 7.20 2.02
CA GLN A 515 -7.46 8.51 1.79
C GLN A 515 -8.80 8.65 2.52
N SER A 516 -9.29 7.58 3.19
CA SER A 516 -10.52 7.57 4.02
C SER A 516 -11.79 8.05 3.32
N MET A 517 -11.84 7.93 1.99
CA MET A 517 -12.94 8.49 1.21
C MET A 517 -14.24 7.73 1.48
N ASP A 518 -15.36 8.46 1.56
CA ASP A 518 -16.71 7.91 1.74
C ASP A 518 -17.17 7.03 0.55
N ASN A 519 -16.32 6.83 -0.45
CA ASN A 519 -16.52 5.93 -1.60
C ASN A 519 -15.78 4.59 -1.46
N ILE A 520 -15.15 4.28 -0.32
CA ILE A 520 -14.45 3.00 -0.12
C ILE A 520 -15.38 1.78 -0.23
N GLU A 521 -16.68 1.95 0.04
CA GLU A 521 -17.70 0.92 -0.17
C GLU A 521 -18.00 0.76 -1.67
N ARG A 522 -18.14 1.86 -2.39
CA ARG A 522 -18.24 1.86 -3.86
C ARG A 522 -17.04 1.20 -4.56
N VAL A 523 -15.81 1.38 -4.03
CA VAL A 523 -14.61 0.69 -4.54
C VAL A 523 -14.60 -0.80 -4.18
N ARG A 524 -15.26 -1.23 -3.09
CA ARG A 524 -15.49 -2.67 -2.85
C ARG A 524 -16.50 -3.23 -3.85
N GLU A 525 -17.58 -2.51 -4.13
CA GLU A 525 -18.61 -2.89 -5.09
C GLU A 525 -18.03 -2.97 -6.52
N GLU A 526 -17.30 -1.95 -6.98
CA GLU A 526 -16.58 -1.93 -8.27
C GLU A 526 -15.68 -3.16 -8.43
N LEU A 527 -14.90 -3.51 -7.40
CA LEU A 527 -14.02 -4.67 -7.41
C LEU A 527 -14.79 -6.00 -7.30
N ALA A 528 -15.87 -6.06 -6.51
CA ALA A 528 -16.71 -7.24 -6.40
C ALA A 528 -17.42 -7.56 -7.71
N GLN A 529 -17.97 -6.56 -8.41
CA GLN A 529 -18.55 -6.73 -9.74
C GLN A 529 -17.50 -7.22 -10.75
N LYS A 530 -16.31 -6.59 -10.81
CA LYS A 530 -15.19 -7.01 -11.67
C LYS A 530 -14.81 -8.48 -11.42
N TYR A 531 -14.51 -8.84 -10.17
CA TYR A 531 -14.01 -10.18 -9.84
C TYR A 531 -15.08 -11.26 -9.80
N TYR A 532 -16.33 -10.92 -9.51
CA TYR A 532 -17.45 -11.85 -9.68
C TYR A 532 -17.64 -12.21 -11.15
N ALA A 533 -17.74 -11.22 -12.04
CA ALA A 533 -17.91 -11.46 -13.47
C ALA A 533 -16.73 -12.26 -14.07
N MET A 534 -15.49 -11.97 -13.63
CA MET A 534 -14.31 -12.78 -13.99
C MET A 534 -14.41 -14.23 -13.49
N ALA A 535 -14.85 -14.45 -12.25
CA ALA A 535 -14.88 -15.78 -11.63
C ALA A 535 -16.02 -16.68 -12.11
N GLU A 536 -17.13 -16.10 -12.59
CA GLU A 536 -18.17 -16.88 -13.31
C GLU A 536 -17.69 -17.27 -14.72
N ALA A 537 -17.02 -16.37 -15.43
CA ALA A 537 -16.43 -16.66 -16.74
C ALA A 537 -15.22 -17.62 -16.67
N LYS A 538 -14.53 -17.67 -15.51
CA LYS A 538 -13.36 -18.53 -15.25
C LYS A 538 -13.38 -19.06 -13.80
N PRO A 539 -14.03 -20.21 -13.55
CA PRO A 539 -14.12 -20.81 -12.21
C PRO A 539 -12.77 -21.02 -11.51
N ASP A 540 -11.69 -21.27 -12.27
CA ASP A 540 -10.31 -21.45 -11.77
C ASP A 540 -9.76 -20.24 -10.99
N LEU A 541 -10.41 -19.07 -11.08
CA LEU A 541 -10.06 -17.89 -10.28
C LEU A 541 -10.59 -17.94 -8.84
N LYS A 542 -11.54 -18.84 -8.55
CA LYS A 542 -12.13 -19.03 -7.21
C LYS A 542 -11.16 -19.83 -6.35
N VAL A 543 -10.83 -19.27 -5.19
CA VAL A 543 -9.86 -19.83 -4.24
C VAL A 543 -10.50 -19.95 -2.86
N ASP A 544 -10.29 -21.09 -2.22
CA ASP A 544 -10.55 -21.24 -0.80
C ASP A 544 -9.39 -20.69 0.04
N ILE A 545 -9.74 -19.88 1.04
CA ILE A 545 -8.82 -19.27 2.03
C ILE A 545 -9.21 -19.65 3.48
N PHE A 546 -10.17 -20.55 3.64
CA PHE A 546 -10.75 -21.06 4.89
C PHE A 546 -10.47 -22.57 5.09
N GLY A 547 -10.21 -23.30 4.01
CA GLY A 547 -9.62 -24.64 4.02
C GLY A 547 -8.25 -24.72 4.68
N GLY A 548 -7.87 -25.92 5.11
CA GLY A 548 -6.49 -26.24 5.50
C GLY A 548 -5.59 -26.47 4.28
N ASN A 549 -4.27 -26.55 4.50
CA ASN A 549 -3.36 -27.08 3.49
C ASN A 549 -3.68 -28.57 3.20
N GLU A 550 -3.18 -29.09 2.08
CA GLU A 550 -3.38 -30.44 1.50
C GLU A 550 -2.83 -31.62 2.33
N GLN A 551 -2.77 -31.51 3.66
CA GLN A 551 -2.37 -32.58 4.56
C GLN A 551 -3.59 -33.42 4.92
N GLU A 552 -3.51 -34.73 4.74
CA GLU A 552 -4.53 -35.71 5.17
C GLU A 552 -4.61 -35.77 6.70
N VAL A 553 -5.35 -34.83 7.28
CA VAL A 553 -5.57 -34.68 8.72
C VAL A 553 -7.03 -35.02 9.03
N ASP A 554 -7.25 -36.09 9.79
CA ASP A 554 -8.60 -36.47 10.20
C ASP A 554 -9.22 -35.42 11.14
N LEU A 555 -10.10 -34.61 10.59
CA LEU A 555 -10.84 -33.56 11.32
C LEU A 555 -11.77 -34.15 12.39
N ASN A 556 -12.17 -35.42 12.29
CA ASN A 556 -13.06 -36.06 13.27
C ASN A 556 -12.41 -36.19 14.67
N ARG A 557 -11.07 -36.22 14.75
CA ARG A 557 -10.31 -36.17 16.00
C ARG A 557 -10.48 -34.84 16.76
N ILE A 558 -10.86 -33.76 16.08
CA ILE A 558 -11.01 -32.40 16.64
C ILE A 558 -12.43 -32.20 17.20
N GLN A 559 -12.67 -32.76 18.38
CA GLN A 559 -13.98 -32.85 19.04
C GLN A 559 -14.57 -31.49 19.46
N ARG A 560 -13.73 -30.48 19.75
CA ARG A 560 -14.19 -29.14 20.15
C ARG A 560 -13.12 -28.08 19.91
N VAL A 561 -13.50 -26.96 19.32
CA VAL A 561 -12.62 -25.78 19.18
C VAL A 561 -13.27 -24.56 19.82
N ALA A 562 -12.47 -23.72 20.48
CA ALA A 562 -12.87 -22.41 20.98
C ALA A 562 -11.78 -21.38 20.65
N VAL A 563 -12.11 -20.42 19.79
CA VAL A 563 -11.24 -19.29 19.44
C VAL A 563 -11.77 -18.04 20.15
N PHE A 564 -10.92 -17.37 20.94
CA PHE A 564 -11.32 -16.29 21.84
C PHE A 564 -10.21 -15.25 22.02
N ARG A 565 -10.59 -14.05 22.45
CA ARG A 565 -9.64 -12.99 22.82
C ARG A 565 -9.38 -13.01 24.32
N ALA A 566 -8.12 -13.13 24.71
CA ALA A 566 -7.67 -13.18 26.10
C ALA A 566 -7.68 -11.78 26.75
N LYS A 567 -7.58 -11.73 28.09
CA LYS A 567 -7.49 -10.47 28.85
C LYS A 567 -6.18 -9.70 28.62
N SER A 568 -5.16 -10.35 28.05
CA SER A 568 -3.94 -9.74 27.51
C SER A 568 -4.16 -8.99 26.19
N GLY A 569 -5.31 -9.18 25.53
CA GLY A 569 -5.62 -8.63 24.22
C GLY A 569 -5.26 -9.54 23.04
N GLU A 570 -4.56 -10.65 23.29
CA GLU A 570 -4.16 -11.68 22.32
C GLU A 570 -5.36 -12.53 21.86
N CYS A 571 -5.31 -13.05 20.63
CA CYS A 571 -6.28 -14.02 20.12
C CYS A 571 -5.71 -15.45 20.25
N LEU A 572 -6.47 -16.36 20.86
CA LEU A 572 -6.05 -17.72 21.17
C LEU A 572 -7.06 -18.75 20.64
N CYS A 573 -6.56 -19.88 20.14
CA CYS A 573 -7.34 -21.06 19.75
C CYS A 573 -7.05 -22.20 20.73
N ALA A 574 -8.08 -22.71 21.40
CA ALA A 574 -8.01 -23.90 22.24
C ALA A 574 -8.80 -25.04 21.60
N ALA A 575 -8.18 -26.22 21.49
CA ALA A 575 -8.79 -27.43 20.93
C ALA A 575 -8.86 -28.56 21.98
N THR A 576 -9.90 -29.37 21.88
CA THR A 576 -9.95 -30.73 22.44
C THR A 576 -9.75 -31.70 21.29
N ILE A 577 -8.69 -32.50 21.38
CA ILE A 577 -8.34 -33.54 20.40
C ILE A 577 -8.26 -34.87 21.14
N ASP A 578 -8.94 -35.91 20.65
CA ASP A 578 -8.99 -37.25 21.27
C ASP A 578 -9.32 -37.23 22.78
N GLY A 579 -10.32 -36.44 23.17
CA GLY A 579 -10.74 -36.22 24.56
C GLY A 579 -9.80 -35.36 25.41
N LYS A 580 -8.58 -35.07 24.93
CA LYS A 580 -7.57 -34.27 25.66
C LYS A 580 -7.70 -32.79 25.30
N LYS A 581 -7.93 -31.96 26.31
CA LYS A 581 -7.93 -30.49 26.15
C LYS A 581 -6.50 -29.98 26.08
N LEU A 582 -6.10 -29.42 24.94
CA LEU A 582 -4.76 -28.90 24.70
C LEU A 582 -4.59 -27.46 25.23
N GLN A 583 -3.34 -27.03 25.39
CA GLN A 583 -3.04 -25.63 25.74
C GLN A 583 -3.37 -24.72 24.55
N PRO A 584 -3.94 -23.51 24.78
CA PRO A 584 -4.29 -22.60 23.70
C PRO A 584 -3.06 -22.13 22.92
N ARG A 585 -3.17 -22.09 21.59
CA ARG A 585 -2.13 -21.55 20.69
C ARG A 585 -2.54 -20.18 20.15
N SER A 586 -1.56 -19.35 19.81
CA SER A 586 -1.79 -18.00 19.30
C SER A 586 -2.40 -18.02 17.89
N VAL A 587 -3.27 -17.07 17.60
CA VAL A 587 -3.97 -16.89 16.32
C VAL A 587 -3.54 -15.55 15.72
N SER A 588 -3.12 -15.54 14.46
CA SER A 588 -2.67 -14.29 13.81
C SER A 588 -3.83 -13.29 13.66
N PRO A 589 -3.57 -11.98 13.53
CA PRO A 589 -4.60 -11.00 13.19
C PRO A 589 -5.33 -11.32 11.88
N SER A 590 -4.63 -11.90 10.89
CA SER A 590 -5.19 -12.31 9.59
C SER A 590 -6.11 -13.53 9.70
N GLN A 591 -5.75 -14.53 10.51
CA GLN A 591 -6.60 -15.69 10.84
C GLN A 591 -7.80 -15.28 11.69
N TRP A 592 -7.60 -14.41 12.68
CA TRP A 592 -8.69 -13.84 13.46
C TRP A 592 -9.65 -13.05 12.58
N GLN A 593 -9.18 -12.27 11.60
CA GLN A 593 -10.06 -11.57 10.65
C GLN A 593 -10.87 -12.57 9.80
N ARG A 594 -10.24 -13.61 9.23
CA ARG A 594 -10.93 -14.65 8.45
C ARG A 594 -12.06 -15.35 9.22
N LEU A 595 -11.92 -15.55 10.54
CA LEU A 595 -12.98 -16.12 11.40
C LEU A 595 -14.30 -15.29 11.39
N TRP A 596 -14.24 -13.99 11.11
CA TRP A 596 -15.45 -13.14 10.99
C TRP A 596 -16.04 -13.10 9.58
N VAL A 597 -15.34 -13.66 8.59
CA VAL A 597 -15.68 -13.62 7.15
C VAL A 597 -16.05 -15.02 6.59
N ALA A 598 -15.55 -16.10 7.21
CA ALA A 598 -15.76 -17.48 6.77
C ALA A 598 -17.27 -17.85 6.60
N PRO A 599 -17.66 -18.55 5.51
CA PRO A 599 -19.04 -19.00 5.28
C PRO A 599 -19.58 -19.87 6.43
N ASP A 600 -18.80 -20.87 6.85
CA ASP A 600 -19.00 -21.56 8.12
C ASP A 600 -17.84 -21.27 9.07
N ARG A 601 -18.20 -20.82 10.27
CA ARG A 601 -17.28 -20.51 11.35
C ARG A 601 -16.79 -21.75 12.07
N ASP A 602 -17.57 -22.82 12.16
CA ASP A 602 -17.18 -24.00 12.92
C ASP A 602 -16.24 -24.91 12.10
N SER A 603 -16.49 -25.08 10.81
CA SER A 603 -15.50 -25.64 9.87
C SER A 603 -14.22 -24.81 9.83
N TYR A 604 -14.29 -23.47 9.76
CA TYR A 604 -13.07 -22.65 9.80
C TYR A 604 -12.29 -22.79 11.12
N LYS A 605 -12.98 -22.90 12.27
CA LYS A 605 -12.33 -23.18 13.56
C LYS A 605 -11.67 -24.56 13.56
N GLN A 606 -12.29 -25.58 12.98
CA GLN A 606 -11.71 -26.92 12.86
C GLN A 606 -10.46 -26.92 11.96
N ASN A 607 -10.51 -26.28 10.79
CA ASN A 607 -9.35 -26.13 9.90
C ASN A 607 -8.22 -25.32 10.55
N LEU A 608 -8.55 -24.23 11.23
CA LEU A 608 -7.58 -23.42 11.99
C LEU A 608 -6.96 -24.23 13.15
N ALA A 609 -7.73 -25.07 13.83
CA ALA A 609 -7.20 -25.98 14.84
C ALA A 609 -6.33 -27.10 14.22
N ALA A 610 -6.72 -27.67 13.09
CA ALA A 610 -5.95 -28.67 12.37
C ALA A 610 -4.57 -28.11 11.96
N SER A 611 -4.54 -26.89 11.43
CA SER A 611 -3.28 -26.18 11.11
C SER A 611 -2.46 -25.85 12.37
N LEU A 612 -3.09 -25.25 13.40
CA LEU A 612 -2.38 -24.83 14.61
C LEU A 612 -1.88 -25.99 15.48
N PHE A 613 -2.48 -27.18 15.39
CA PHE A 613 -2.13 -28.38 16.16
C PHE A 613 -1.70 -29.58 15.28
N ALA A 614 -1.23 -29.32 14.05
CA ALA A 614 -0.78 -30.35 13.12
C ALA A 614 0.30 -31.29 13.71
N ASP A 615 1.19 -30.74 14.54
CA ASP A 615 2.22 -31.48 15.27
C ASP A 615 1.68 -32.45 16.34
N VAL A 616 0.41 -32.34 16.71
CA VAL A 616 -0.27 -33.30 17.59
C VAL A 616 -0.98 -34.35 16.73
N LEU A 617 -1.73 -33.91 15.73
CA LEU A 617 -2.53 -34.79 14.86
C LEU A 617 -1.63 -35.77 14.07
N GLN A 618 -0.50 -35.32 13.53
CA GLN A 618 0.42 -36.15 12.74
C GLN A 618 1.21 -37.17 13.58
N LYS A 619 1.32 -37.01 14.91
CA LYS A 619 2.16 -37.90 15.73
C LYS A 619 1.62 -39.32 15.86
N ASP A 620 0.30 -39.49 15.78
CA ASP A 620 -0.33 -40.80 15.96
C ASP A 620 -0.50 -41.59 14.64
N ASN A 621 -0.52 -40.93 13.47
CA ASN A 621 -0.56 -41.63 12.18
C ASN A 621 0.67 -42.53 11.97
N ASN A 622 1.84 -42.11 12.47
CA ASN A 622 3.06 -42.95 12.51
C ASN A 622 2.90 -44.20 13.40
N VAL A 623 1.98 -44.19 14.38
CA VAL A 623 1.69 -45.35 15.22
C VAL A 623 0.81 -46.34 14.46
N GLU A 624 -0.19 -45.86 13.71
CA GLU A 624 -1.08 -46.70 12.91
C GLU A 624 -0.37 -47.37 11.72
N GLN A 625 0.48 -46.65 10.96
CA GLN A 625 1.33 -47.30 9.95
C GLN A 625 2.25 -48.36 10.57
N SER A 626 2.87 -48.06 11.73
CA SER A 626 3.73 -49.01 12.45
C SER A 626 2.99 -50.23 13.06
N THR A 627 1.66 -50.28 12.97
CA THR A 627 0.85 -51.43 13.42
C THR A 627 0.23 -52.23 12.26
N GLN A 628 0.25 -51.71 11.02
CA GLN A 628 -0.03 -52.51 9.82
C GLN A 628 1.21 -53.30 9.38
N GLU A 629 2.39 -52.66 9.29
CA GLU A 629 3.66 -53.36 8.98
C GLU A 629 3.92 -54.53 9.96
N LYS A 630 3.64 -54.31 11.25
CA LYS A 630 3.78 -55.35 12.30
C LYS A 630 2.71 -56.46 12.26
N GLN A 631 1.68 -56.38 11.43
CA GLN A 631 0.76 -57.51 11.19
C GLN A 631 1.20 -58.38 10.00
N GLU A 632 1.91 -57.80 9.03
CA GLU A 632 2.52 -58.58 7.94
C GLU A 632 3.81 -59.28 8.43
N GLU A 633 4.72 -58.59 9.14
CA GLU A 633 5.91 -59.22 9.77
C GLU A 633 5.51 -60.37 10.74
N ALA A 634 4.42 -60.18 11.50
CA ALA A 634 3.92 -61.20 12.44
C ALA A 634 3.33 -62.45 11.78
N THR A 635 3.28 -62.50 10.45
CA THR A 635 2.85 -63.64 9.65
C THR A 635 4.03 -64.43 9.07
N GLU A 636 5.11 -63.76 8.64
CA GLU A 636 6.31 -64.45 8.11
C GLU A 636 7.22 -65.01 9.22
N VAL A 637 7.39 -64.29 10.33
CA VAL A 637 8.28 -64.71 11.45
C VAL A 637 7.81 -65.99 12.15
N LYS A 638 6.59 -66.49 11.87
CA LYS A 638 6.04 -67.73 12.45
C LYS A 638 6.50 -69.04 11.77
N GLN A 639 7.40 -69.00 10.78
CA GLN A 639 7.97 -70.20 10.17
C GLN A 639 9.48 -70.39 10.41
N ALA A 640 10.13 -69.47 11.14
CA ALA A 640 11.50 -69.61 11.60
C ALA A 640 11.56 -69.81 13.14
N GLU A 641 12.68 -70.37 13.62
CA GLU A 641 13.06 -70.42 15.04
C GLU A 641 12.17 -71.22 16.02
N THR A 642 11.53 -72.30 15.57
CA THR A 642 11.39 -73.49 16.44
C THR A 642 12.65 -74.38 16.38
N ALA A 643 13.75 -73.94 16.99
CA ALA A 643 14.95 -74.78 17.23
C ALA A 643 15.91 -74.17 18.29
N ILE A 644 16.31 -74.96 19.31
CA ILE A 644 17.57 -74.84 20.10
C ILE A 644 17.68 -73.53 20.96
N VAL A 645 17.58 -73.47 22.30
CA VAL A 645 17.82 -74.38 23.46
C VAL A 645 19.31 -74.75 23.59
N ASP A 646 20.10 -74.28 24.59
CA ASP A 646 19.95 -74.61 26.03
C ASP A 646 20.93 -73.85 26.99
N LYS A 647 20.61 -73.84 28.30
CA LYS A 647 21.47 -73.78 29.55
C LYS A 647 22.21 -72.54 30.11
N HIS A 648 22.29 -72.60 31.46
CA HIS A 648 22.92 -71.76 32.52
C HIS A 648 24.39 -72.18 32.85
N ASP A 649 25.22 -71.51 33.69
CA ASP A 649 25.12 -70.21 34.42
C ASP A 649 26.40 -69.30 34.23
N GLU A 650 27.32 -68.92 35.14
CA GLU A 650 27.53 -69.08 36.61
C GLU A 650 28.45 -67.98 37.25
N GLN A 651 28.66 -68.07 38.58
CA GLN A 651 29.45 -67.31 39.58
C GLN A 651 30.77 -66.64 39.14
N LYS A 652 31.17 -65.42 39.58
CA LYS A 652 31.27 -64.76 40.92
C LYS A 652 32.48 -65.13 41.79
N GLU A 653 33.01 -64.26 42.66
CA GLU A 653 32.72 -62.81 42.84
C GLU A 653 33.98 -61.95 42.53
N VAL A 654 34.56 -61.00 43.26
CA VAL A 654 34.44 -60.35 44.60
C VAL A 654 34.87 -58.86 44.40
N VAL A 655 34.85 -57.88 45.32
CA VAL A 655 34.90 -57.81 46.80
C VAL A 655 33.87 -56.76 47.29
N LEU A 656 33.46 -56.84 48.56
CA LEU A 656 32.53 -55.90 49.21
C LEU A 656 32.99 -55.48 50.62
N LYS A 657 32.44 -54.36 51.13
CA LYS A 657 31.71 -54.22 52.43
C LYS A 657 31.54 -52.71 52.80
N GLU A 658 30.33 -52.16 53.00
CA GLU A 658 29.30 -52.35 54.08
C GLU A 658 29.56 -51.43 55.32
N ASP A 659 28.58 -50.79 55.98
CA ASP A 659 27.12 -50.68 55.74
C ASP A 659 26.45 -49.45 56.45
N LYS A 660 25.13 -49.27 56.22
CA LYS A 660 24.00 -48.69 57.03
C LYS A 660 24.23 -48.15 58.48
N SER A 661 23.39 -47.29 59.08
CA SER A 661 22.22 -46.45 58.68
C SER A 661 21.72 -45.59 59.88
N SER A 662 20.79 -44.62 59.67
CA SER A 662 19.68 -44.15 60.55
C SER A 662 19.32 -42.66 60.37
N GLU A 663 18.26 -42.16 61.04
CA GLU A 663 17.59 -40.88 60.78
C GLU A 663 17.63 -39.85 61.94
N GLN A 664 17.25 -38.60 61.60
CA GLN A 664 16.76 -37.49 62.45
C GLN A 664 17.76 -36.55 63.14
N ARG A 665 17.51 -35.24 62.93
CA ARG A 665 18.02 -34.05 63.68
C ARG A 665 19.54 -33.82 63.53
N GLU A 666 20.11 -32.66 63.87
CA GLU A 666 19.59 -31.54 64.68
C GLU A 666 20.03 -30.13 64.18
N GLU A 667 20.02 -29.14 65.07
CA GLU A 667 20.01 -27.70 64.78
C GLU A 667 21.38 -27.01 64.60
N LYS A 668 21.34 -25.74 64.13
CA LYS A 668 22.21 -24.58 64.49
C LYS A 668 23.71 -24.81 64.76
N LYS A 669 24.56 -24.28 63.85
CA LYS A 669 25.84 -23.60 64.15
C LYS A 669 26.24 -22.67 62.99
N GLN A 670 26.65 -21.40 63.14
CA GLN A 670 26.70 -20.43 64.25
C GLN A 670 27.62 -20.69 65.46
N GLU A 671 28.27 -19.68 66.04
CA GLU A 671 28.72 -18.38 65.49
C GLU A 671 29.95 -18.57 64.57
N GLU A 672 30.54 -17.61 63.83
CA GLU A 672 30.99 -16.24 64.17
C GLU A 672 30.53 -15.15 63.17
N LYS A 673 30.78 -13.87 63.53
CA LYS A 673 30.50 -12.64 62.77
C LYS A 673 29.04 -12.16 62.73
N LYS A 674 28.47 -12.04 63.93
CA LYS A 674 27.77 -10.81 64.34
C LYS A 674 28.60 -10.12 65.42
N GLU A 675 28.41 -8.81 65.55
CA GLU A 675 29.41 -7.86 66.06
C GLU A 675 30.52 -7.65 65.02
N GLU A 676 30.73 -6.46 64.47
CA GLU A 676 30.29 -5.13 64.93
C GLU A 676 28.96 -4.60 64.33
N LYS A 677 28.52 -3.43 64.83
CA LYS A 677 27.60 -2.47 64.18
C LYS A 677 26.16 -2.93 63.89
N LYS A 678 25.46 -3.30 64.97
CA LYS A 678 24.27 -2.50 65.30
C LYS A 678 24.75 -1.21 65.96
N ASP A 679 24.77 -0.11 65.22
CA ASP A 679 24.33 1.22 65.67
C ASP A 679 24.61 2.28 64.60
N GLU A 680 23.59 2.55 63.78
CA GLU A 680 23.25 3.87 63.25
C GLU A 680 21.92 3.77 62.48
N LYS A 681 20.79 3.98 63.18
CA LYS A 681 19.46 4.02 62.56
C LYS A 681 18.91 5.45 62.52
N ALA A 682 19.68 6.35 61.91
CA ALA A 682 19.31 7.75 61.71
C ALA A 682 18.51 7.96 60.41
N VAL A 683 17.19 8.11 60.58
CA VAL A 683 16.18 8.66 59.65
C VAL A 683 16.57 8.81 58.17
N LYS A 684 16.07 7.88 57.33
CA LYS A 684 15.64 8.20 55.96
C LYS A 684 14.19 7.76 55.76
N ALA A 685 13.40 8.61 55.09
CA ALA A 685 11.99 8.33 54.83
C ALA A 685 11.81 7.17 53.84
N ALA A 686 10.67 6.47 53.92
CA ALA A 686 10.34 5.41 52.99
C ALA A 686 10.02 5.98 51.59
N VAL A 687 11.04 6.03 50.73
CA VAL A 687 10.91 6.43 49.32
C VAL A 687 9.99 5.45 48.61
N SER A 688 9.03 5.97 47.83
CA SER A 688 8.08 5.13 47.09
C SER A 688 8.81 4.19 46.10
N PRO A 689 8.40 2.92 45.93
CA PRO A 689 9.08 1.98 45.03
C PRO A 689 9.26 2.49 43.60
N LEU A 690 8.30 3.28 43.10
CA LEU A 690 8.36 3.91 41.77
C LEU A 690 9.41 5.03 41.71
N VAL A 691 9.58 5.79 42.80
CA VAL A 691 10.64 6.81 42.91
C VAL A 691 12.01 6.15 43.04
N GLN A 692 12.13 5.02 43.75
CA GLN A 692 13.35 4.21 43.77
C GLN A 692 13.71 3.70 42.36
N GLN A 693 12.74 3.20 41.60
CA GLN A 693 12.93 2.78 40.21
C GLN A 693 13.37 3.94 39.29
N TYR A 694 12.76 5.13 39.42
CA TYR A 694 13.21 6.34 38.72
C TYR A 694 14.69 6.63 39.03
N LEU A 695 15.10 6.60 40.30
CA LEU A 695 16.47 6.90 40.72
C LEU A 695 17.49 5.87 40.23
N ASP A 696 17.16 4.58 40.28
CA ASP A 696 18.07 3.52 39.85
C ASP A 696 18.20 3.40 38.33
N LEU A 697 17.20 3.87 37.56
CA LEU A 697 17.33 4.10 36.12
C LEU A 697 18.07 5.41 35.81
N LYS A 698 17.82 6.48 36.58
CA LYS A 698 18.50 7.79 36.41
C LYS A 698 20.00 7.72 36.75
N LYS A 699 20.42 6.84 37.67
CA LYS A 699 21.85 6.52 37.91
C LYS A 699 22.54 5.89 36.69
N LYS A 700 21.80 5.13 35.86
CA LYS A 700 22.31 4.49 34.65
C LYS A 700 22.28 5.43 33.43
N HIS A 701 21.30 6.32 33.38
CA HIS A 701 21.08 7.29 32.31
C HIS A 701 20.88 8.70 32.88
N PRO A 702 21.94 9.31 33.45
CA PRO A 702 21.84 10.61 34.12
C PRO A 702 21.53 11.75 33.15
N ASP A 703 21.87 11.58 31.88
CA ASP A 703 21.78 12.53 30.78
C ASP A 703 20.53 12.35 29.89
N ALA A 704 19.64 11.39 30.22
CA ALA A 704 18.37 11.18 29.51
C ALA A 704 17.15 11.52 30.37
N ILE A 705 16.18 12.24 29.79
CA ILE A 705 14.85 12.43 30.38
C ILE A 705 14.13 11.08 30.37
N LEU A 706 13.70 10.61 31.54
CA LEU A 706 12.98 9.35 31.68
C LEU A 706 11.46 9.58 31.59
N LEU A 707 10.79 8.92 30.63
CA LEU A 707 9.33 8.89 30.49
C LEU A 707 8.77 7.54 30.96
N PHE A 708 8.06 7.52 32.08
CA PHE A 708 7.43 6.33 32.64
C PHE A 708 5.94 6.27 32.26
N ARG A 709 5.52 5.17 31.62
CA ARG A 709 4.10 4.98 31.32
C ARG A 709 3.31 4.55 32.55
N CYS A 710 2.52 5.48 33.08
CA CYS A 710 1.67 5.29 34.24
C CYS A 710 0.20 5.29 33.78
N GLY A 711 -0.26 4.14 33.29
CA GLY A 711 -1.59 4.01 32.68
C GLY A 711 -1.67 4.77 31.36
N ASP A 712 -2.62 5.70 31.27
CA ASP A 712 -2.88 6.51 30.07
C ASP A 712 -1.97 7.74 29.93
N PHE A 713 -0.96 7.92 30.79
CA PHE A 713 -0.03 9.04 30.75
C PHE A 713 1.43 8.58 30.72
N TYR A 714 2.28 9.33 30.01
CA TYR A 714 3.71 9.35 30.29
C TYR A 714 3.98 10.39 31.37
N GLU A 715 4.51 9.96 32.51
CA GLU A 715 4.95 10.80 33.62
C GLU A 715 6.48 10.87 33.68
N THR A 716 7.00 12.00 34.14
CA THR A 716 8.41 12.19 34.49
C THR A 716 8.52 13.01 35.78
N TYR A 717 9.66 12.91 36.46
CA TYR A 717 9.80 13.28 37.88
C TYR A 717 11.05 14.12 38.18
N LYS A 718 11.09 14.80 39.34
CA LYS A 718 12.19 15.66 39.79
C LYS A 718 12.66 16.67 38.70
N ASP A 719 13.95 16.72 38.41
CA ASP A 719 14.55 17.68 37.47
C ASP A 719 14.13 17.42 36.02
N ASP A 720 13.88 16.16 35.66
CA ASP A 720 13.35 15.79 34.35
C ASP A 720 11.93 16.34 34.15
N ALA A 721 11.11 16.40 35.21
CA ALA A 721 9.82 17.09 35.17
C ALA A 721 9.97 18.60 34.97
N VAL A 722 10.96 19.23 35.62
CA VAL A 722 11.22 20.67 35.46
C VAL A 722 11.74 21.00 34.05
N LYS A 723 12.57 20.13 33.46
CA LYS A 723 13.01 20.22 32.06
C LYS A 723 11.84 20.02 31.09
N ALA A 724 11.14 18.89 31.19
CA ALA A 724 10.05 18.52 30.28
C ALA A 724 8.90 19.53 30.34
N SER A 725 8.54 20.06 31.51
CA SER A 725 7.54 21.13 31.62
C SER A 725 7.93 22.38 30.81
N LYS A 726 9.18 22.83 30.92
CA LYS A 726 9.69 24.00 30.18
C LYS A 726 9.78 23.76 28.67
N ILE A 727 10.23 22.58 28.25
CA ILE A 727 10.44 22.24 26.83
C ILE A 727 9.11 21.96 26.11
N LEU A 728 8.15 21.34 26.79
CA LEU A 728 6.89 20.89 26.19
C LEU A 728 5.71 21.84 26.41
N GLY A 729 5.86 22.83 27.30
CA GLY A 729 4.78 23.74 27.70
C GLY A 729 3.71 23.10 28.60
N ILE A 730 4.01 21.94 29.19
CA ILE A 730 3.06 21.17 30.01
C ILE A 730 3.15 21.57 31.49
N THR A 731 2.03 21.51 32.21
CA THR A 731 1.91 21.94 33.60
C THR A 731 2.83 21.15 34.53
N LEU A 732 3.77 21.84 35.20
CA LEU A 732 4.53 21.26 36.31
C LEU A 732 3.64 21.15 37.55
N THR A 733 3.40 19.92 38.00
CA THR A 733 2.65 19.62 39.22
C THR A 733 3.59 19.20 40.36
N LYS A 734 3.09 19.17 41.59
CA LYS A 734 3.78 18.61 42.76
C LYS A 734 2.86 17.62 43.44
N SER A 735 3.36 16.41 43.71
CA SER A 735 2.55 15.36 44.34
C SER A 735 2.43 15.58 45.85
N ASN A 736 1.20 15.78 46.33
CA ASN A 736 0.92 15.87 47.77
C ASN A 736 1.08 14.51 48.50
N GLY A 737 1.07 13.39 47.77
CA GLY A 737 1.14 12.04 48.32
C GLY A 737 2.48 11.30 48.12
N ARG A 738 3.42 11.85 47.34
CA ARG A 738 4.75 11.25 47.09
C ARG A 738 5.85 12.23 47.44
N LYS A 739 6.77 11.80 48.30
CA LYS A 739 7.99 12.55 48.67
C LYS A 739 9.21 12.00 47.93
N ASP A 740 10.18 12.88 47.69
CA ASP A 740 11.53 12.48 47.25
C ASP A 740 12.42 12.04 48.43
N ASP A 741 13.67 11.68 48.12
CA ASP A 741 14.70 11.23 49.08
C ASP A 741 15.10 12.30 50.11
N GLU A 742 14.75 13.56 49.86
CA GLU A 742 14.99 14.71 50.74
C GLU A 742 13.72 15.09 51.53
N GLY A 743 12.62 14.35 51.34
CA GLY A 743 11.34 14.56 52.03
C GLY A 743 10.46 15.67 51.45
N LYS A 744 10.82 16.25 50.31
CA LYS A 744 10.10 17.34 49.63
C LYS A 744 8.98 16.77 48.73
N PRO A 745 7.94 17.56 48.39
CA PRO A 745 6.89 17.13 47.46
C PRO A 745 7.45 16.87 46.06
N LEU A 746 7.23 15.67 45.51
CA LEU A 746 7.80 15.25 44.25
C LEU A 746 7.28 16.12 43.08
N ALA A 747 8.18 16.81 42.38
CA ALA A 747 7.86 17.50 41.13
C ALA A 747 7.55 16.48 40.02
N MET A 748 6.50 16.73 39.25
CA MET A 748 5.96 15.80 38.26
C MET A 748 5.35 16.53 37.06
N ALA A 749 5.66 16.07 35.86
CA ALA A 749 5.07 16.57 34.61
C ALA A 749 4.74 15.37 33.70
N GLY A 750 3.70 15.48 32.88
CA GLY A 750 3.28 14.39 32.02
C GLY A 750 2.24 14.77 30.99
N PHE A 751 2.02 13.87 30.03
CA PHE A 751 1.09 14.05 28.90
C PHE A 751 0.41 12.71 28.53
N PRO A 752 -0.77 12.71 27.88
CA PRO A 752 -1.47 11.48 27.52
C PRO A 752 -0.66 10.60 26.57
N TYR A 753 -0.73 9.27 26.73
CA TYR A 753 0.17 8.33 26.03
C TYR A 753 0.10 8.44 24.50
N HIS A 754 -1.08 8.71 23.95
CA HIS A 754 -1.31 8.88 22.51
C HIS A 754 -0.77 10.20 21.94
N ALA A 755 -0.28 11.12 22.79
CA ALA A 755 0.41 12.33 22.39
C ALA A 755 1.94 12.17 22.37
N LEU A 756 2.48 10.96 22.57
CA LEU A 756 3.92 10.68 22.50
C LEU A 756 4.54 11.20 21.20
N ASP A 757 3.95 10.89 20.05
CA ASP A 757 4.45 11.35 18.73
C ASP A 757 4.40 12.88 18.56
N THR A 758 3.66 13.60 19.42
CA THR A 758 3.59 15.08 19.43
C THR A 758 4.59 15.72 20.39
N TYR A 759 4.96 15.05 21.48
CA TYR A 759 5.84 15.59 22.53
C TYR A 759 7.27 15.03 22.50
N LEU A 760 7.46 13.77 22.11
CA LEU A 760 8.78 13.13 21.98
C LEU A 760 9.69 13.88 20.98
N PRO A 761 9.23 14.30 19.78
CA PRO A 761 10.06 15.08 18.87
C PRO A 761 10.46 16.45 19.42
N LYS A 762 9.66 17.04 20.32
CA LYS A 762 9.99 18.33 20.97
C LYS A 762 11.12 18.19 21.98
N LEU A 763 11.14 17.11 22.77
CA LEU A 763 12.28 16.79 23.66
C LEU A 763 13.56 16.55 22.86
N ILE A 764 13.48 15.75 21.79
CA ILE A 764 14.64 15.41 20.94
C ILE A 764 15.19 16.66 20.23
N ARG A 765 14.33 17.53 19.67
CA ARG A 765 14.74 18.81 19.06
C ARG A 765 15.36 19.79 20.06
N ALA A 766 15.01 19.71 21.35
CA ALA A 766 15.66 20.47 22.41
C ALA A 766 17.04 19.89 22.82
N GLY A 767 17.50 18.81 22.19
CA GLY A 767 18.81 18.19 22.44
C GLY A 767 18.84 17.24 23.64
N GLU A 768 17.72 17.03 24.33
CA GLU A 768 17.62 16.08 25.44
C GLU A 768 17.55 14.65 24.90
N ARG A 769 18.36 13.74 25.46
CA ARG A 769 18.17 12.29 25.25
C ARG A 769 16.88 11.87 25.95
N VAL A 770 16.14 10.90 25.39
CA VAL A 770 14.88 10.43 25.99
C VAL A 770 14.88 8.91 26.07
N ALA A 771 14.54 8.36 27.23
CA ALA A 771 14.34 6.94 27.43
C ALA A 771 12.87 6.67 27.77
N ILE A 772 12.26 5.71 27.06
CA ILE A 772 10.84 5.38 27.18
C ILE A 772 10.72 4.07 27.98
N CYS A 773 10.04 4.15 29.11
CA CYS A 773 9.80 3.05 30.02
C CYS A 773 8.32 2.63 29.92
N ASP A 774 8.06 1.79 28.92
CA ASP A 774 6.72 1.25 28.65
C ASP A 774 6.36 0.13 29.65
N GLN A 775 5.19 0.28 30.26
CA GLN A 775 4.46 -0.70 31.09
C GLN A 775 5.15 -1.25 32.36
N LEU A 776 4.74 -0.72 33.52
CA LEU A 776 5.00 -1.30 34.84
C LEU A 776 3.86 -2.25 35.24
N GLU A 777 4.13 -3.56 35.42
CA GLU A 777 3.18 -4.41 36.17
C GLU A 777 3.20 -4.01 37.65
N MET A 778 2.02 -3.99 38.29
CA MET A 778 1.87 -3.81 39.73
C MET A 778 2.29 -5.11 40.47
N PRO A 779 3.21 -5.04 41.45
CA PRO A 779 3.66 -6.24 42.15
C PRO A 779 2.60 -6.75 43.12
N LYS A 780 2.17 -8.00 42.93
CA LYS A 780 1.78 -8.85 44.08
C LYS A 780 3.05 -9.38 44.74
N GLN A 781 2.97 -9.70 46.03
CA GLN A 781 4.13 -9.99 46.86
C GLN A 781 4.80 -11.34 46.53
N THR A 782 5.84 -11.33 45.69
CA THR A 782 7.09 -12.14 45.88
C THR A 782 8.20 -11.73 44.91
N THR A 783 9.47 -11.90 45.35
CA THR A 783 10.70 -12.06 44.53
C THR A 783 10.89 -11.21 43.25
N SER A 784 11.48 -10.02 43.43
CA SER A 784 12.41 -9.32 42.51
C SER A 784 12.40 -9.67 41.00
N SER A 785 11.57 -8.99 40.21
CA SER A 785 11.67 -8.95 38.74
C SER A 785 12.74 -7.94 38.28
N LYS A 786 13.68 -8.36 37.43
CA LYS A 786 14.55 -7.42 36.67
C LYS A 786 13.74 -6.81 35.52
N ARG A 787 13.87 -5.51 35.28
CA ARG A 787 13.21 -4.79 34.16
C ARG A 787 14.25 -4.01 33.33
N GLY A 788 14.06 -3.99 32.01
CA GLY A 788 14.94 -3.34 31.04
C GLY A 788 14.37 -2.03 30.50
N ILE A 789 15.09 -1.39 29.58
CA ILE A 789 14.65 -0.20 28.84
C ILE A 789 14.13 -0.68 27.47
N THR A 790 12.94 -0.23 27.09
CA THR A 790 12.31 -0.62 25.82
C THR A 790 12.92 0.14 24.64
N GLU A 791 13.13 1.46 24.80
CA GLU A 791 13.71 2.31 23.77
C GLU A 791 14.51 3.48 24.36
N MET A 792 15.63 3.85 23.71
CA MET A 792 16.51 4.93 24.13
C MET A 792 16.93 5.78 22.91
N VAL A 793 16.43 7.01 22.83
CA VAL A 793 16.67 7.93 21.71
C VAL A 793 17.72 8.97 22.09
N SER A 794 18.75 9.14 21.26
CA SER A 794 19.95 9.91 21.61
C SER A 794 20.56 10.63 20.39
N PRO A 795 20.91 11.93 20.48
CA PRO A 795 21.80 12.58 19.52
C PRO A 795 23.21 11.98 19.59
N GLY A 796 23.83 11.70 18.44
CA GLY A 796 25.06 10.91 18.35
C GLY A 796 26.37 11.66 18.67
N LYS A 797 27.37 10.90 19.13
CA LYS A 797 28.80 11.29 19.17
C LYS A 797 29.68 10.05 19.05
N GLU A 798 30.75 10.14 18.26
CA GLU A 798 31.69 9.04 18.01
C GLU A 798 33.04 9.25 18.70
N THR A 799 33.67 8.14 19.12
CA THR A 799 35.13 7.92 19.13
C THR A 799 35.40 6.42 18.95
N GLY A 800 36.46 6.01 18.27
CA GLY A 800 36.70 4.59 17.99
C GLY A 800 38.17 4.18 17.80
N LYS A 801 38.41 2.85 17.78
CA LYS A 801 39.62 2.16 17.30
C LYS A 801 39.33 0.67 17.06
N GLN A 802 40.25 -0.05 16.41
CA GLN A 802 40.05 -1.40 15.83
C GLN A 802 40.93 -2.50 16.47
N MET A 803 40.77 -3.74 15.96
CA MET A 803 41.50 -5.01 16.22
C MET A 803 40.99 -5.85 17.41
N ALA A 804 40.99 -7.21 17.39
CA ALA A 804 40.97 -8.19 16.27
C ALA A 804 40.63 -9.62 16.82
N GLN A 805 40.01 -10.48 15.99
CA GLN A 805 39.92 -11.98 16.00
C GLN A 805 39.64 -12.75 17.33
N GLU A 806 38.52 -13.50 17.41
CA GLU A 806 38.41 -14.99 17.35
C GLU A 806 38.88 -15.71 18.65
N SER A 807 38.20 -16.73 19.19
CA SER A 807 37.54 -17.88 18.53
C SER A 807 36.15 -18.25 19.09
N GLN A 808 35.59 -19.39 18.65
CA GLN A 808 34.21 -19.85 18.84
C GLN A 808 33.97 -20.62 20.16
N GLU A 809 32.76 -20.49 20.72
CA GLU A 809 31.97 -21.64 21.21
C GLU A 809 30.46 -21.29 21.16
N THR A 810 29.58 -22.29 21.23
CA THR A 810 28.17 -22.19 20.82
C THR A 810 27.19 -21.84 21.95
N GLU A 811 26.19 -20.97 21.70
CA GLU A 811 24.76 -21.32 21.82
C GLU A 811 23.79 -20.22 21.32
N GLN A 812 22.62 -20.67 20.84
CA GLN A 812 21.31 -19.99 20.64
C GLN A 812 21.28 -18.56 20.01
N HIS A 813 20.82 -18.49 18.76
CA HIS A 813 20.72 -17.25 17.96
C HIS A 813 19.73 -16.19 18.52
N THR A 814 20.19 -14.93 18.59
CA THR A 814 19.34 -13.73 18.55
C THR A 814 19.76 -12.85 17.37
N SER A 815 18.85 -12.52 16.47
CA SER A 815 19.15 -11.94 15.15
C SER A 815 19.20 -10.40 15.14
N LEU A 816 20.33 -9.82 15.53
CA LEU A 816 20.61 -8.41 15.24
C LEU A 816 20.87 -8.22 13.73
N ARG A 817 20.04 -7.42 13.06
CA ARG A 817 20.38 -6.79 11.78
C ARG A 817 21.05 -5.44 12.04
N ARG A 818 22.21 -5.22 11.41
CA ARG A 818 22.85 -3.90 11.22
C ARG A 818 22.30 -3.24 9.94
#